data_AF-A0A444UAN5-F1
#
_entry.id   AF-A0A444UAN5-F1
#
_cell.length_a   1.000
_cell.length_b   1.000
_cell.length_c   1.000
_cell.angle_alpha   90.00
_cell.angle_beta   90.00
_cell.angle_gamma   90.00
#
_symmetry.space_group_name_H-M   'P 1'
#
loop_
_entity.id
_entity.type
_entity.pdbx_description
1 polymer ?
#
loop_
_entity_poly.entity_id
_entity_poly.type
_entity_poly.pdbx_seq_one_letter_code
_entity_poly.pdbx_strand_id
1 'polypeptide(L)'
;MKRMQNSNVLISGMRGLGVEIAKNVILAGVKTVTIHDSAAAEWRDLSSQFYLREEDLGKNRAETTQPRLAELNSYVSVSAYTGSLTEEYLQQFQVVVLTNPSLEEQLKIAEVCHSKGIKLVIADTRGLFGQLFCDFGEEMIVLDPNGEQPLSAMISMITKDSAGVITCLDEARHGFESGDYVTFTEIQGMTELNNCEPVEIKVLGPYTFSVCDTSSFSDYVRGGIVSQVKVPKKISFKSLSASLAEPEFVLTDFAKFERPGQLHLGFQALQRYQKQHGRSPKPWSQSDAEEFVSLCKSLNESLSGSAKQEQLDEGLLKKLAYLAMGDLAPVNAFIGGLAAQEVMKACTGKFMPIMQWLYFDALECLSEEEGVMLSEEECAPRNCRYDGQIAVFGSKLQEKLSKQRYFLVIYCHSCLTMNWLKWGMYMDRRCVYYRKPLLESGTLGTKGNVQVVIPFLTESYSSSQDPPEKSIPICTLKNFPNAIEHTLQWARDEFEGLFKQPAENAMQYLTDPKFMERTLKLPGAQPLEVLEAVYKSLVTDCPQSWEDCVAWARNHWQCQYNNNIRQLLHNFPPEQLTSSGAPFWSGPKRCPHHLEFSTSNDLHVDYIMASANLLAKTYGVPGSRDRAALVKILDTVHVPQFTPRSGVTIHVSDQELQNANTSTDDCRLDELKSLLPKSDCLSKFKLTAIDFEKDDDTNFHMDFIVAASNLRAENYDIPPADRHKSKLIAGKIIPAIATTTAAVVGLVCLELFKIVQGHQKVESFKNGFMNLALPFFAFSEPIAAPTHKYYEQDWTLWDRFEVKGLQDDGKEMTLKQFLDYFKNEHKLEITMLSQGVSMLYSFFMPPAKLKERLPQPMTEIVTKVSKKKLGKHVKALVFELCCNDDTDEDVEVPYVRYTIR
;
A
#
# COMPACT_ATOMS: atom_id res chain seq x y z
N MET A 1 14.24 2.53 -14.53
CA MET A 1 13.81 1.86 -15.78
C MET A 1 14.80 2.02 -16.92
N LYS A 2 14.92 3.15 -17.63
CA LYS A 2 15.83 3.27 -18.80
C LYS A 2 17.28 2.79 -18.54
N ARG A 3 17.85 3.12 -17.37
CA ARG A 3 19.18 2.62 -16.95
C ARG A 3 19.22 1.09 -16.79
N MET A 4 18.17 0.49 -16.23
CA MET A 4 18.07 -0.97 -16.04
C MET A 4 17.98 -1.71 -17.37
N GLN A 5 17.21 -1.19 -18.32
CA GLN A 5 17.09 -1.75 -19.68
C GLN A 5 18.43 -1.75 -20.45
N ASN A 6 19.45 -1.06 -19.93
CA ASN A 6 20.81 -1.06 -20.46
C ASN A 6 21.83 -1.80 -19.57
N SER A 7 21.37 -2.47 -18.50
CA SER A 7 22.23 -3.19 -17.55
C SER A 7 22.15 -4.70 -17.74
N ASN A 8 23.29 -5.34 -17.92
CA ASN A 8 23.48 -6.78 -17.91
C ASN A 8 23.81 -7.24 -16.49
N VAL A 9 23.10 -8.25 -15.99
CA VAL A 9 23.26 -8.78 -14.63
C VAL A 9 23.69 -10.24 -14.69
N LEU A 10 24.74 -10.59 -13.92
CA LEU A 10 25.14 -11.97 -13.66
C LEU A 10 24.66 -12.40 -12.27
N ILE A 11 24.11 -13.60 -12.15
CA ILE A 11 23.72 -14.21 -10.87
C ILE A 11 24.37 -15.59 -10.76
N SER A 12 25.33 -15.74 -9.86
CA SER A 12 26.08 -16.97 -9.59
C SER A 12 25.50 -17.75 -8.40
N GLY A 13 25.22 -19.04 -8.62
CA GLY A 13 24.55 -19.95 -7.71
C GLY A 13 23.03 -19.97 -7.94
N MET A 14 22.47 -21.12 -8.31
CA MET A 14 21.05 -21.32 -8.67
C MET A 14 20.31 -22.26 -7.72
N ARG A 15 20.60 -22.12 -6.42
CA ARG A 15 19.76 -22.62 -5.32
C ARG A 15 18.56 -21.68 -5.09
N GLY A 16 17.77 -21.89 -4.03
CA GLY A 16 16.60 -21.07 -3.71
C GLY A 16 16.86 -19.57 -3.65
N LEU A 17 17.93 -19.15 -2.98
CA LEU A 17 18.28 -17.72 -2.88
C LEU A 17 18.56 -17.12 -4.27
N GLY A 18 19.39 -17.77 -5.07
CA GLY A 18 19.74 -17.28 -6.40
C GLY A 18 18.56 -17.23 -7.36
N VAL A 19 17.67 -18.24 -7.36
CA VAL A 19 16.48 -18.23 -8.21
C VAL A 19 15.48 -17.15 -7.78
N GLU A 20 15.36 -16.87 -6.49
CA GLU A 20 14.51 -15.78 -5.98
C GLU A 20 15.04 -14.41 -6.43
N ILE A 21 16.35 -14.19 -6.34
CA ILE A 21 16.98 -12.96 -6.84
C ILE A 21 16.75 -12.83 -8.35
N ALA A 22 17.01 -13.89 -9.12
CA ALA A 22 16.84 -13.90 -10.56
C ALA A 22 15.39 -13.59 -10.97
N LYS A 23 14.41 -14.23 -10.32
CA LYS A 23 12.98 -13.99 -10.54
C LYS A 23 12.63 -12.51 -10.39
N ASN A 24 13.06 -11.88 -9.29
CA ASN A 24 12.76 -10.47 -9.02
C ASN A 24 13.48 -9.53 -10.00
N VAL A 25 14.75 -9.79 -10.34
CA VAL A 25 15.51 -8.95 -11.30
C VAL A 25 14.95 -9.03 -12.72
N ILE A 26 14.49 -10.22 -13.15
CA ILE A 26 13.87 -10.42 -14.47
C ILE A 26 12.51 -9.70 -14.54
N LEU A 27 11.67 -9.85 -13.51
CA LEU A 27 10.38 -9.14 -13.44
C LEU A 27 10.56 -7.61 -13.44
N ALA A 28 11.66 -7.11 -12.85
CA ALA A 28 11.99 -5.69 -12.83
C ALA A 28 12.41 -5.12 -14.21
N GLY A 29 12.80 -5.96 -15.17
CA GLY A 29 13.08 -5.52 -16.55
C GLY A 29 14.47 -4.92 -16.77
N VAL A 30 15.52 -5.68 -16.44
CA VAL A 30 16.90 -5.38 -16.87
C VAL A 30 17.16 -5.75 -18.33
N LYS A 31 18.33 -5.45 -18.90
CA LYS A 31 18.64 -5.80 -20.31
C LYS A 31 18.74 -7.30 -20.52
N THR A 32 19.65 -7.92 -19.77
CA THR A 32 19.91 -9.37 -19.82
C THR A 32 20.19 -9.88 -18.42
N VAL A 33 19.78 -11.12 -18.15
CA VAL A 33 20.17 -11.86 -16.95
C VAL A 33 20.92 -13.12 -17.37
N THR A 34 22.16 -13.25 -16.93
CA THR A 34 22.91 -14.50 -17.06
C THR A 34 22.90 -15.19 -15.71
N ILE A 35 22.39 -16.42 -15.67
CA ILE A 35 22.45 -17.29 -14.50
C ILE A 35 23.63 -18.25 -14.62
N HIS A 36 24.37 -18.40 -13.55
CA HIS A 36 25.55 -19.26 -13.50
C HIS A 36 25.44 -20.28 -12.37
N ASP A 37 25.71 -21.55 -12.69
CA ASP A 37 25.89 -22.61 -11.71
C ASP A 37 26.63 -23.78 -12.34
N SER A 38 27.59 -24.37 -11.64
CA SER A 38 28.33 -25.55 -12.11
C SER A 38 27.83 -26.86 -11.48
N ALA A 39 27.00 -26.80 -10.43
CA ALA A 39 26.58 -27.99 -9.71
C ALA A 39 25.28 -28.60 -10.25
N ALA A 40 25.11 -29.89 -9.97
CA ALA A 40 23.88 -30.62 -10.23
C ALA A 40 22.81 -30.32 -9.18
N ALA A 41 21.54 -30.49 -9.56
CA ALA A 41 20.40 -30.39 -8.65
C ALA A 41 20.39 -31.57 -7.65
N GLU A 42 20.28 -31.25 -6.37
CA GLU A 42 20.21 -32.21 -5.26
C GLU A 42 18.87 -32.08 -4.52
N TRP A 43 18.50 -33.11 -3.74
CA TRP A 43 17.24 -33.13 -2.96
C TRP A 43 17.02 -31.90 -2.09
N ARG A 44 18.10 -31.41 -1.47
CA ARG A 44 18.07 -30.23 -0.61
C ARG A 44 17.69 -28.95 -1.37
N ASP A 45 18.08 -28.83 -2.63
CA ASP A 45 17.81 -27.63 -3.42
C ASP A 45 16.29 -27.44 -3.62
N LEU A 46 15.51 -28.52 -3.69
CA LEU A 46 14.06 -28.48 -3.86
C LEU A 46 13.31 -27.94 -2.62
N SER A 47 13.98 -27.72 -1.49
CA SER A 47 13.36 -27.15 -0.28
C SER A 47 12.97 -25.69 -0.48
N SER A 48 13.62 -24.99 -1.40
CA SER A 48 13.38 -23.58 -1.65
C SER A 48 13.46 -23.17 -3.13
N GLN A 49 14.08 -23.99 -4.00
CA GLN A 49 14.16 -23.72 -5.43
C GLN A 49 12.87 -24.18 -6.13
N PHE A 50 11.97 -23.23 -6.38
CA PHE A 50 10.61 -23.45 -6.89
C PHE A 50 10.49 -23.82 -8.39
N TYR A 51 11.60 -23.86 -9.11
CA TYR A 51 11.70 -24.22 -10.53
C TYR A 51 12.36 -25.58 -10.79
N LEU A 52 13.10 -26.14 -9.81
CA LEU A 52 13.58 -27.51 -9.88
C LEU A 52 12.43 -28.49 -9.57
N ARG A 53 12.36 -29.56 -10.36
CA ARG A 53 11.44 -30.67 -10.12
C ARG A 53 12.22 -31.91 -9.72
N GLU A 54 11.53 -32.92 -9.18
CA GLU A 54 12.18 -34.20 -8.81
C GLU A 54 12.81 -34.89 -10.03
N GLU A 55 12.25 -34.70 -11.22
CA GLU A 55 12.79 -35.17 -12.51
C GLU A 55 14.08 -34.47 -12.97
N ASP A 56 14.49 -33.41 -12.26
CA ASP A 56 15.67 -32.60 -12.58
C ASP A 56 16.90 -32.96 -11.74
N LEU A 57 16.75 -33.84 -10.75
CA LEU A 57 17.85 -34.31 -9.91
C LEU A 57 19.00 -34.85 -10.77
N GLY A 58 20.22 -34.40 -10.46
CA GLY A 58 21.43 -34.74 -11.22
C GLY A 58 21.71 -33.88 -12.46
N LYS A 59 20.75 -33.07 -12.94
CA LYS A 59 20.98 -32.10 -14.03
C LYS A 59 21.59 -30.81 -13.49
N ASN A 60 22.26 -30.04 -14.35
CA ASN A 60 22.78 -28.73 -13.98
C ASN A 60 21.64 -27.75 -13.60
N ARG A 61 21.79 -27.05 -12.48
CA ARG A 61 20.75 -26.15 -11.95
C ARG A 61 20.48 -24.95 -12.86
N ALA A 62 21.52 -24.32 -13.41
CA ALA A 62 21.37 -23.14 -14.27
C ALA A 62 20.67 -23.50 -15.60
N GLU A 63 21.13 -24.53 -16.29
CA GLU A 63 20.56 -24.97 -17.57
C GLU A 63 19.08 -25.38 -17.42
N THR A 64 18.77 -26.11 -16.35
CA THR A 64 17.40 -26.57 -16.08
C THR A 64 16.44 -25.43 -15.73
N THR A 65 16.94 -24.39 -15.06
CA THR A 65 16.12 -23.28 -14.57
C THR A 65 15.91 -22.19 -15.63
N GLN A 66 16.87 -22.01 -16.54
CA GLN A 66 16.85 -20.97 -17.57
C GLN A 66 15.52 -20.82 -18.33
N PRO A 67 14.89 -21.89 -18.88
CA PRO A 67 13.70 -21.71 -19.70
C PRO A 67 12.53 -21.15 -18.88
N ARG A 68 12.39 -21.56 -17.62
CA ARG A 68 11.31 -21.09 -16.72
C ARG A 68 11.50 -19.63 -16.30
N LEU A 69 12.75 -19.22 -16.08
CA LEU A 69 13.07 -17.81 -15.79
C LEU A 69 12.82 -16.91 -17.00
N ALA A 70 13.11 -17.40 -18.21
CA ALA A 70 12.87 -16.66 -19.46
C ALA A 70 11.37 -16.38 -19.72
N GLU A 71 10.48 -17.23 -19.23
CA GLU A 71 9.02 -17.05 -19.35
C GLU A 71 8.47 -15.87 -18.52
N LEU A 72 9.20 -15.41 -17.50
CA LEU A 72 8.71 -14.36 -16.59
C LEU A 72 8.55 -12.99 -17.26
N ASN A 73 9.44 -12.66 -18.19
CA ASN A 73 9.45 -11.35 -18.84
C ASN A 73 10.06 -11.43 -20.25
N SER A 74 9.21 -11.32 -21.27
CA SER A 74 9.60 -11.39 -22.67
C SER A 74 10.55 -10.27 -23.13
N TYR A 75 10.68 -9.19 -22.35
CA TYR A 75 11.62 -8.10 -22.63
C TYR A 75 13.04 -8.36 -22.13
N VAL A 76 13.25 -9.38 -21.29
CA VAL A 76 14.55 -9.69 -20.68
C VAL A 76 15.11 -10.97 -21.27
N SER A 77 16.30 -10.89 -21.88
CA SER A 77 16.99 -12.09 -22.37
C SER A 77 17.66 -12.82 -21.20
N VAL A 78 17.34 -14.09 -21.01
CA VAL A 78 17.91 -14.94 -19.96
C VAL A 78 18.84 -16.00 -20.56
N SER A 79 20.07 -16.12 -20.09
CA SER A 79 21.04 -17.13 -20.52
C SER A 79 21.61 -17.93 -19.35
N ALA A 80 21.95 -19.20 -19.59
CA ALA A 80 22.69 -20.03 -18.62
C ALA A 80 24.18 -20.07 -18.97
N TYR A 81 25.03 -20.11 -17.94
CA TYR A 81 26.47 -20.28 -18.07
C TYR A 81 26.97 -21.31 -17.04
N THR A 82 27.81 -22.24 -17.48
CA THR A 82 28.34 -23.35 -16.64
C THR A 82 29.87 -23.36 -16.58
N GLY A 83 30.52 -22.42 -17.26
CA GLY A 83 31.98 -22.30 -17.29
C GLY A 83 32.54 -21.50 -16.11
N SER A 84 33.86 -21.36 -16.06
CA SER A 84 34.53 -20.56 -15.02
C SER A 84 34.26 -19.05 -15.18
N LEU A 85 34.09 -18.36 -14.06
CA LEU A 85 33.98 -16.89 -14.00
C LEU A 85 35.37 -16.24 -14.08
N THR A 86 35.87 -16.03 -15.30
CA THR A 86 37.15 -15.31 -15.53
C THR A 86 36.96 -13.80 -15.46
N GLU A 87 38.06 -13.06 -15.27
CA GLU A 87 38.04 -11.60 -15.26
C GLU A 87 37.47 -11.02 -16.56
N GLU A 88 37.85 -11.58 -17.71
CA GLU A 88 37.36 -11.15 -19.03
C GLU A 88 35.87 -11.38 -19.17
N TYR A 89 35.35 -12.50 -18.63
CA TYR A 89 33.93 -12.81 -18.68
C TYR A 89 33.11 -11.90 -17.75
N LEU A 90 33.65 -11.51 -16.59
CA LEU A 90 32.95 -10.63 -15.65
C LEU A 90 32.75 -9.21 -16.20
N GLN A 91 33.69 -8.70 -17.00
CA GLN A 91 33.66 -7.33 -17.54
C GLN A 91 32.47 -7.02 -18.47
N GLN A 92 31.75 -8.03 -18.96
CA GLN A 92 30.54 -7.81 -19.77
C GLN A 92 29.31 -7.40 -18.94
N PHE A 93 29.36 -7.53 -17.61
CA PHE A 93 28.26 -7.26 -16.69
C PHE A 93 28.43 -5.93 -15.97
N GLN A 94 27.32 -5.26 -15.69
CA GLN A 94 27.30 -4.07 -14.85
C GLN A 94 27.12 -4.43 -13.37
N VAL A 95 26.39 -5.51 -13.11
CA VAL A 95 26.14 -6.02 -11.76
C VAL A 95 26.42 -7.53 -11.71
N VAL A 96 27.16 -7.96 -10.70
CA VAL A 96 27.45 -9.37 -10.40
C VAL A 96 26.86 -9.69 -9.04
N VAL A 97 26.06 -10.75 -8.97
CA VAL A 97 25.51 -11.30 -7.73
C VAL A 97 26.14 -12.65 -7.46
N LEU A 98 26.66 -12.86 -6.25
CA LEU A 98 27.15 -14.16 -5.79
C LEU A 98 26.24 -14.68 -4.68
N THR A 99 25.80 -15.93 -4.80
CA THR A 99 24.94 -16.57 -3.79
C THR A 99 25.56 -17.85 -3.23
N ASN A 100 25.66 -17.92 -1.90
CA ASN A 100 26.30 -19.02 -1.19
C ASN A 100 27.73 -19.39 -1.70
N PRO A 101 28.58 -18.47 -2.20
CA PRO A 101 29.88 -18.82 -2.76
C PRO A 101 30.90 -19.16 -1.66
N SER A 102 32.01 -19.77 -2.06
CA SER A 102 33.17 -19.97 -1.16
C SER A 102 33.90 -18.64 -0.91
N LEU A 103 34.56 -18.49 0.25
CA LEU A 103 35.32 -17.26 0.57
C LEU A 103 36.40 -16.95 -0.47
N GLU A 104 37.05 -17.97 -1.01
CA GLU A 104 38.09 -17.82 -2.02
C GLU A 104 37.53 -17.26 -3.33
N GLU A 105 36.36 -17.74 -3.74
CA GLU A 105 35.64 -17.22 -4.90
C GLU A 105 35.12 -15.79 -4.63
N GLN A 106 34.58 -15.52 -3.44
CA GLN A 106 34.14 -14.18 -3.04
C GLN A 106 35.28 -13.17 -3.17
N LEU A 107 36.43 -13.42 -2.54
CA LEU A 107 37.58 -12.51 -2.55
C LEU A 107 38.11 -12.29 -3.97
N LYS A 108 38.25 -13.37 -4.75
CA LYS A 108 38.75 -13.29 -6.13
C LYS A 108 37.83 -12.45 -7.03
N ILE A 109 36.53 -12.72 -7.00
CA ILE A 109 35.57 -12.00 -7.84
C ILE A 109 35.37 -10.57 -7.33
N ALA A 110 35.34 -10.36 -6.01
CA ALA A 110 35.16 -9.03 -5.43
C ALA A 110 36.29 -8.07 -5.80
N GLU A 111 37.55 -8.54 -5.76
CA GLU A 111 38.71 -7.74 -6.17
C GLU A 111 38.61 -7.30 -7.63
N VAL A 112 38.22 -8.22 -8.52
CA VAL A 112 38.00 -7.91 -9.94
C VAL A 112 36.85 -6.90 -10.09
N CYS A 113 35.72 -7.13 -9.41
CA CYS A 113 34.57 -6.25 -9.53
C CYS A 113 34.88 -4.83 -9.06
N HIS A 114 35.49 -4.69 -7.87
CA HIS A 114 35.83 -3.39 -7.29
C HIS A 114 36.82 -2.62 -8.18
N SER A 115 37.91 -3.27 -8.59
CA SER A 115 38.96 -2.64 -9.42
C SER A 115 38.51 -2.25 -10.84
N LYS A 116 37.49 -2.93 -11.39
CA LYS A 116 36.92 -2.64 -12.72
C LYS A 116 35.64 -1.81 -12.68
N GLY A 117 35.16 -1.42 -11.49
CA GLY A 117 33.92 -0.65 -11.32
C GLY A 117 32.64 -1.44 -11.59
N ILE A 118 32.69 -2.76 -11.55
CA ILE A 118 31.53 -3.65 -11.65
C ILE A 118 30.86 -3.70 -10.27
N LYS A 119 29.53 -3.52 -10.22
CA LYS A 119 28.80 -3.50 -8.96
C LYS A 119 28.62 -4.92 -8.43
N LEU A 120 28.91 -5.16 -7.15
CA LEU A 120 28.87 -6.47 -6.53
C LEU A 120 27.80 -6.55 -5.45
N VAL A 121 27.06 -7.66 -5.44
CA VAL A 121 26.16 -8.06 -4.35
C VAL A 121 26.51 -9.49 -3.95
N ILE A 122 26.71 -9.76 -2.67
CA ILE A 122 26.94 -11.11 -2.13
C ILE A 122 25.83 -11.41 -1.12
N ALA A 123 25.14 -12.54 -1.28
CA ALA A 123 24.06 -12.93 -0.40
C ALA A 123 24.18 -14.41 -0.01
N ASP A 124 24.12 -14.73 1.28
CA ASP A 124 24.16 -16.11 1.77
C ASP A 124 23.05 -16.36 2.78
N THR A 125 22.41 -17.52 2.67
CA THR A 125 21.44 -18.02 3.65
C THR A 125 21.88 -19.35 4.23
N ARG A 126 21.69 -19.52 5.54
CA ARG A 126 22.08 -20.71 6.34
C ARG A 126 21.00 -21.00 7.37
N GLY A 127 20.02 -21.82 7.01
CA GLY A 127 18.85 -22.09 7.86
C GLY A 127 18.09 -20.80 8.19
N LEU A 128 18.03 -20.45 9.47
CA LEU A 128 17.37 -19.23 9.98
C LEU A 128 18.24 -17.97 9.92
N PHE A 129 19.46 -18.06 9.38
CA PHE A 129 20.40 -16.94 9.25
C PHE A 129 20.53 -16.49 7.80
N GLY A 130 20.78 -15.20 7.60
CA GLY A 130 21.10 -14.61 6.31
C GLY A 130 22.14 -13.50 6.43
N GLN A 131 22.95 -13.32 5.39
CA GLN A 131 23.80 -12.15 5.21
C GLN A 131 23.64 -11.57 3.80
N LEU A 132 23.86 -10.26 3.69
CA LEU A 132 23.89 -9.52 2.44
C LEU A 132 25.00 -8.47 2.50
N PHE A 133 25.81 -8.40 1.45
CA PHE A 133 26.90 -7.44 1.29
C PHE A 133 26.78 -6.72 -0.05
N CYS A 134 27.04 -5.42 -0.05
CA CYS A 134 27.05 -4.60 -1.26
C CYS A 134 28.39 -3.85 -1.40
N ASP A 135 28.96 -3.89 -2.61
CA ASP A 135 30.10 -3.08 -3.00
C ASP A 135 29.85 -2.49 -4.37
N PHE A 136 29.51 -1.21 -4.41
CA PHE A 136 29.24 -0.47 -5.63
C PHE A 136 30.42 0.41 -6.07
N GLY A 137 31.63 0.09 -5.61
CA GLY A 137 32.87 0.79 -5.94
C GLY A 137 33.05 2.12 -5.22
N GLU A 138 34.21 2.75 -5.44
CA GLU A 138 34.61 3.99 -4.76
C GLU A 138 33.76 5.22 -5.16
N GLU A 139 33.04 5.15 -6.28
CA GLU A 139 32.21 6.23 -6.78
C GLU A 139 30.86 5.71 -7.29
N MET A 140 29.84 5.93 -6.47
CA MET A 140 28.44 5.69 -6.81
C MET A 140 27.62 6.95 -6.58
N ILE A 141 26.83 7.33 -7.59
CA ILE A 141 25.94 8.49 -7.54
C ILE A 141 24.53 8.00 -7.23
N VAL A 142 24.01 8.40 -6.07
CA VAL A 142 22.62 8.22 -5.66
C VAL A 142 21.83 9.46 -6.05
N LEU A 143 20.91 9.31 -7.00
CA LEU A 143 20.09 10.40 -7.55
C LEU A 143 18.88 10.73 -6.67
N ASP A 144 18.39 9.75 -5.91
CA ASP A 144 17.31 9.93 -4.95
C ASP A 144 17.50 8.93 -3.82
N PRO A 145 17.81 9.39 -2.59
CA PRO A 145 18.13 8.50 -1.48
C PRO A 145 16.90 7.86 -0.82
N ASN A 146 15.69 8.42 -0.96
CA ASN A 146 14.55 8.00 -0.13
C ASN A 146 13.31 7.57 -0.90
N GLY A 147 13.20 7.94 -2.19
CA GLY A 147 12.08 7.54 -3.02
C GLY A 147 10.77 8.28 -2.77
N GLU A 148 10.75 9.20 -1.80
CA GLU A 148 9.60 10.02 -1.50
C GLU A 148 9.44 11.10 -2.58
N GLN A 149 8.19 11.47 -2.86
CA GLN A 149 7.93 12.58 -3.78
C GLN A 149 8.49 13.87 -3.18
N PRO A 150 9.13 14.74 -3.98
CA PRO A 150 9.59 16.03 -3.49
C PRO A 150 8.44 16.83 -2.87
N LEU A 151 8.66 17.31 -1.65
CA LEU A 151 7.67 18.10 -0.93
C LEU A 151 7.54 19.51 -1.54
N SER A 152 6.37 20.11 -1.37
CA SER A 152 6.10 21.48 -1.81
C SER A 152 5.23 22.20 -0.78
N ALA A 153 5.48 23.50 -0.58
CA ALA A 153 4.70 24.34 0.31
C ALA A 153 4.48 25.74 -0.28
N MET A 154 3.38 26.39 0.11
CA MET A 154 3.10 27.78 -0.26
C MET A 154 3.74 28.73 0.74
N ILE A 155 4.27 29.85 0.23
CA ILE A 155 4.97 30.86 1.00
C ILE A 155 4.00 31.97 1.44
N SER A 156 4.11 32.36 2.70
CA SER A 156 3.40 33.49 3.28
C SER A 156 4.29 34.73 3.31
N MET A 157 5.53 34.59 3.78
CA MET A 157 6.47 35.70 3.96
C MET A 157 7.92 35.23 3.75
N ILE A 158 8.75 36.14 3.24
CA ILE A 158 10.21 35.98 3.17
C ILE A 158 10.86 37.21 3.81
N THR A 159 11.74 37.02 4.79
CA THR A 159 12.51 38.12 5.38
C THR A 159 13.73 38.47 4.53
N LYS A 160 14.14 39.73 4.59
CA LYS A 160 15.36 40.24 3.94
C LYS A 160 16.46 40.35 4.99
N ASP A 161 17.24 39.29 5.11
CA ASP A 161 18.29 39.14 6.11
C ASP A 161 19.46 38.30 5.55
N SER A 162 20.60 38.36 6.24
CA SER A 162 21.78 37.52 6.04
C SER A 162 21.48 36.01 6.04
N ALA A 163 20.44 35.60 6.78
CA ALA A 163 19.79 34.31 6.66
C ALA A 163 18.29 34.54 6.41
N GLY A 164 17.88 34.58 5.13
CA GLY A 164 16.49 34.82 4.77
C GLY A 164 15.57 33.77 5.40
N VAL A 165 14.56 34.19 6.16
CA VAL A 165 13.61 33.30 6.81
C VAL A 165 12.35 33.23 5.97
N ILE A 166 11.98 32.00 5.60
CA ILE A 166 10.76 31.70 4.86
C ILE A 166 9.71 31.19 5.86
N THR A 167 8.54 31.80 5.80
CA THR A 167 7.35 31.38 6.55
C THR A 167 6.34 30.81 5.58
N CYS A 168 5.95 29.55 5.79
CA CYS A 168 4.91 28.89 5.02
C CYS A 168 3.52 29.37 5.43
N LEU A 169 2.54 29.20 4.54
CA LEU A 169 1.16 29.60 4.81
C LEU A 169 0.55 28.83 6.00
N ASP A 170 -0.27 29.54 6.79
CA ASP A 170 -0.90 29.03 8.01
C ASP A 170 -1.63 27.68 7.79
N GLU A 171 -1.52 26.79 8.78
CA GLU A 171 -2.01 25.41 8.84
C GLU A 171 -1.31 24.36 7.95
N ALA A 172 -0.43 24.74 7.03
CA ALA A 172 0.32 23.80 6.19
C ALA A 172 1.77 23.65 6.66
N ARG A 173 2.09 22.53 7.33
CA ARG A 173 3.48 22.17 7.67
C ARG A 173 4.28 21.90 6.39
N HIS A 174 5.50 22.42 6.29
CA HIS A 174 6.33 22.19 5.10
C HIS A 174 6.88 20.77 4.99
N GLY A 175 7.12 20.10 6.12
CA GLY A 175 7.62 18.71 6.16
C GLY A 175 9.08 18.51 5.75
N PHE A 176 9.79 19.55 5.30
CA PHE A 176 11.23 19.50 5.04
C PHE A 176 12.08 19.22 6.29
N GLU A 177 13.31 18.74 6.06
CA GLU A 177 14.34 18.50 7.07
C GLU A 177 15.55 19.42 6.86
N SER A 178 16.36 19.65 7.91
CA SER A 178 17.59 20.45 7.75
C SER A 178 18.60 19.71 6.87
N GLY A 179 19.19 20.41 5.91
CA GLY A 179 20.05 19.81 4.87
C GLY A 179 19.28 19.42 3.59
N ASP A 180 17.96 19.58 3.55
CA ASP A 180 17.21 19.53 2.29
C ASP A 180 17.60 20.69 1.37
N TYR A 181 17.43 20.47 0.07
CA TYR A 181 17.63 21.49 -0.95
C TYR A 181 16.28 21.89 -1.55
N VAL A 182 16.07 23.18 -1.80
CA VAL A 182 14.82 23.70 -2.34
C VAL A 182 15.06 24.70 -3.47
N THR A 183 14.04 24.89 -4.31
CA THR A 183 13.96 25.98 -5.29
C THR A 183 12.59 26.67 -5.17
N PHE A 184 12.44 27.84 -5.78
CA PHE A 184 11.26 28.68 -5.64
C PHE A 184 10.63 29.05 -6.98
N THR A 185 9.33 29.25 -6.98
CA THR A 185 8.59 29.78 -8.14
C THR A 185 7.50 30.74 -7.66
N GLU A 186 7.03 31.61 -8.56
CA GLU A 186 5.88 32.51 -8.31
C GLU A 186 6.04 33.53 -7.18
N ILE A 187 7.27 33.80 -6.71
CA ILE A 187 7.52 34.86 -5.73
C ILE A 187 7.40 36.22 -6.43
N GLN A 188 6.54 37.10 -5.92
CA GLN A 188 6.44 38.49 -6.38
C GLN A 188 7.28 39.41 -5.47
N GLY A 189 8.02 40.34 -6.09
CA GLY A 189 8.94 41.25 -5.38
C GLY A 189 10.37 40.72 -5.35
N MET A 190 10.61 39.67 -4.57
CA MET A 190 11.92 39.02 -4.42
C MET A 190 12.17 37.98 -5.52
N THR A 191 12.19 38.43 -6.78
CA THR A 191 12.21 37.55 -7.97
C THR A 191 13.52 36.80 -8.18
N GLU A 192 14.60 37.22 -7.53
CA GLU A 192 15.93 36.60 -7.58
C GLU A 192 15.93 35.16 -7.04
N LEU A 193 14.96 34.82 -6.19
CA LEU A 193 14.75 33.46 -5.70
C LEU A 193 14.04 32.55 -6.72
N ASN A 194 13.29 33.10 -7.67
CA ASN A 194 12.53 32.28 -8.62
C ASN A 194 13.46 31.52 -9.57
N ASN A 195 13.29 30.21 -9.65
CA ASN A 195 14.11 29.28 -10.45
C ASN A 195 15.61 29.36 -10.11
N CYS A 196 15.95 29.69 -8.86
CA CYS A 196 17.32 29.66 -8.41
C CYS A 196 17.86 28.22 -8.39
N GLU A 197 19.19 28.09 -8.47
CA GLU A 197 19.86 26.82 -8.17
C GLU A 197 19.45 26.31 -6.78
N PRO A 198 19.35 24.98 -6.57
CA PRO A 198 18.88 24.43 -5.31
C PRO A 198 19.69 24.95 -4.12
N VAL A 199 19.00 25.51 -3.13
CA VAL A 199 19.61 26.09 -1.93
C VAL A 199 19.36 25.17 -0.75
N GLU A 200 20.42 24.90 0.03
CA GLU A 200 20.31 24.14 1.27
C GLU A 200 19.53 24.94 2.33
N ILE A 201 18.62 24.26 3.02
CA ILE A 201 17.78 24.88 4.06
C ILE A 201 18.17 24.43 5.46
N LYS A 202 17.85 25.28 6.44
CA LYS A 202 17.88 24.93 7.87
C LYS A 202 16.50 25.16 8.47
N VAL A 203 15.91 24.09 9.00
CA VAL A 203 14.57 24.14 9.60
C VAL A 203 14.63 24.88 10.93
N LEU A 204 13.74 25.85 11.12
CA LEU A 204 13.62 26.66 12.34
C LEU A 204 12.39 26.26 13.17
N GLY A 205 11.38 25.69 12.54
CA GLY A 205 10.16 25.20 13.15
C GLY A 205 9.31 24.43 12.13
N PRO A 206 8.08 24.01 12.47
CA PRO A 206 7.20 23.27 11.56
C PRO A 206 6.65 24.09 10.37
N TYR A 207 6.77 25.42 10.44
CA TYR A 207 6.24 26.36 9.44
C TYR A 207 7.31 27.33 8.92
N THR A 208 8.55 27.23 9.39
CA THR A 208 9.60 28.19 9.09
C THR A 208 10.96 27.52 8.90
N PHE A 209 11.73 28.01 7.93
CA PHE A 209 13.10 27.59 7.66
C PHE A 209 13.92 28.76 7.10
N SER A 210 15.24 28.72 7.26
CA SER A 210 16.15 29.71 6.68
C SER A 210 16.79 29.21 5.39
N VAL A 211 17.09 30.14 4.48
CA VAL A 211 17.77 29.93 3.19
C VAL A 211 19.06 30.76 3.10
N CYS A 212 19.57 30.97 1.88
CA CYS A 212 20.73 31.81 1.60
C CYS A 212 20.55 33.27 2.05
N ASP A 213 21.62 34.06 1.91
CA ASP A 213 21.60 35.50 2.15
C ASP A 213 20.64 36.19 1.17
N THR A 214 19.63 36.85 1.72
CA THR A 214 18.61 37.60 0.97
C THR A 214 18.75 39.11 1.14
N SER A 215 19.76 39.59 1.90
CA SER A 215 19.93 41.00 2.23
C SER A 215 20.08 41.90 1.00
N SER A 216 20.67 41.37 -0.08
CA SER A 216 20.86 42.06 -1.35
C SER A 216 19.68 41.96 -2.32
N PHE A 217 18.64 41.19 -2.00
CA PHE A 217 17.52 40.94 -2.89
C PHE A 217 16.45 42.02 -2.80
N SER A 218 15.57 42.04 -3.78
CA SER A 218 14.38 42.90 -3.79
C SER A 218 13.41 42.55 -2.64
N ASP A 219 12.58 43.51 -2.24
CA ASP A 219 11.64 43.29 -1.13
C ASP A 219 10.52 42.32 -1.55
N TYR A 220 10.19 41.37 -0.67
CA TYR A 220 9.09 40.44 -0.88
C TYR A 220 7.74 41.17 -0.88
N VAL A 221 6.86 40.83 -1.82
CA VAL A 221 5.52 41.40 -1.92
C VAL A 221 4.46 40.38 -1.51
N ARG A 222 4.38 39.23 -2.21
CA ARG A 222 3.40 38.16 -1.95
C ARG A 222 3.68 36.89 -2.76
N GLY A 223 3.00 35.83 -2.38
CA GLY A 223 2.96 34.58 -3.14
C GLY A 223 4.24 33.77 -3.02
N GLY A 224 4.36 32.76 -3.87
CA GLY A 224 5.54 31.90 -3.92
C GLY A 224 5.23 30.47 -3.52
N ILE A 225 5.88 29.55 -4.22
CA ILE A 225 5.86 28.12 -3.95
C ILE A 225 7.31 27.69 -3.75
N VAL A 226 7.57 27.01 -2.65
CA VAL A 226 8.83 26.31 -2.42
C VAL A 226 8.66 24.84 -2.81
N SER A 227 9.63 24.29 -3.54
CA SER A 227 9.66 22.90 -3.96
C SER A 227 11.00 22.28 -3.60
N GLN A 228 10.97 21.11 -2.95
CA GLN A 228 12.16 20.33 -2.63
C GLN A 228 12.81 19.82 -3.92
N VAL A 229 14.14 19.78 -3.93
CA VAL A 229 14.94 19.23 -5.02
C VAL A 229 15.86 18.15 -4.44
N LYS A 230 15.80 16.95 -5.01
CA LYS A 230 16.71 15.86 -4.63
C LYS A 230 18.03 16.06 -5.36
N VAL A 231 19.07 16.43 -4.62
CA VAL A 231 20.42 16.61 -5.16
C VAL A 231 21.16 15.25 -5.22
N PRO A 232 21.89 14.96 -6.31
CA PRO A 232 22.69 13.74 -6.39
C PRO A 232 23.75 13.66 -5.27
N LYS A 233 23.81 12.54 -4.57
CA LYS A 233 24.78 12.26 -3.51
C LYS A 233 25.82 11.26 -4.00
N LYS A 234 27.11 11.61 -3.88
CA LYS A 234 28.22 10.68 -4.12
C LYS A 234 28.47 9.87 -2.84
N ILE A 235 28.55 8.54 -2.99
CA ILE A 235 28.90 7.60 -1.93
C ILE A 235 30.03 6.68 -2.39
N SER A 236 30.80 6.17 -1.43
CA SER A 236 31.98 5.33 -1.67
C SER A 236 31.87 4.03 -0.87
N PHE A 237 32.15 2.89 -1.53
CA PHE A 237 32.19 1.57 -0.89
C PHE A 237 33.63 1.13 -0.64
N LYS A 238 33.83 0.34 0.41
CA LYS A 238 35.10 -0.35 0.67
C LYS A 238 35.08 -1.65 -0.14
N SER A 239 36.25 -2.12 -0.58
CA SER A 239 36.38 -3.46 -1.13
C SER A 239 35.99 -4.52 -0.10
N LEU A 240 35.61 -5.72 -0.56
CA LEU A 240 35.24 -6.82 0.34
C LEU A 240 36.32 -7.09 1.41
N SER A 241 37.60 -7.13 1.01
CA SER A 241 38.73 -7.37 1.92
C SER A 241 38.83 -6.31 3.01
N ALA A 242 38.68 -5.04 2.66
CA ALA A 242 38.70 -3.93 3.62
C ALA A 242 37.45 -3.93 4.52
N SER A 243 36.28 -4.24 3.94
CA SER A 243 35.00 -4.29 4.67
C SER A 243 34.91 -5.49 5.62
N LEU A 244 35.58 -6.60 5.34
CA LEU A 244 35.72 -7.72 6.28
C LEU A 244 36.57 -7.36 7.50
N ALA A 245 37.55 -6.46 7.35
CA ALA A 245 38.40 -6.01 8.45
C ALA A 245 37.76 -4.87 9.26
N GLU A 246 37.01 -3.99 8.58
CA GLU A 246 36.35 -2.84 9.17
C GLU A 246 34.88 -2.75 8.72
N PRO A 247 34.01 -3.65 9.23
CA PRO A 247 32.64 -3.76 8.77
C PRO A 247 31.79 -2.56 9.19
N GLU A 248 30.88 -2.17 8.29
CA GLU A 248 29.79 -1.22 8.55
C GLU A 248 28.47 -1.97 8.41
N PHE A 249 27.66 -1.97 9.49
CA PHE A 249 26.45 -2.77 9.59
C PHE A 249 25.18 -1.93 9.41
N VAL A 250 24.27 -2.41 8.58
CA VAL A 250 22.87 -2.02 8.58
C VAL A 250 22.12 -2.94 9.54
N LEU A 251 21.50 -2.35 10.56
CA LEU A 251 20.73 -3.09 11.56
C LEU A 251 19.39 -3.56 10.97
N THR A 252 19.09 -4.85 11.12
CA THR A 252 17.79 -5.41 10.73
C THR A 252 16.77 -5.37 11.87
N ASP A 253 17.24 -5.55 13.11
CA ASP A 253 16.43 -5.62 14.31
C ASP A 253 17.19 -4.91 15.45
N PHE A 254 16.63 -3.81 15.93
CA PHE A 254 17.23 -3.01 16.99
C PHE A 254 17.26 -3.74 18.34
N ALA A 255 16.41 -4.76 18.56
CA ALA A 255 16.49 -5.63 19.74
C ALA A 255 17.69 -6.60 19.67
N LYS A 256 18.34 -6.73 18.51
CA LYS A 256 19.46 -7.65 18.25
C LYS A 256 20.73 -6.92 17.84
N PHE A 257 20.92 -5.67 18.28
CA PHE A 257 21.99 -4.77 17.79
C PHE A 257 23.43 -5.31 17.98
N GLU A 258 23.66 -6.23 18.92
CA GLU A 258 24.97 -6.87 19.14
C GLU A 258 25.25 -8.06 18.20
N ARG A 259 24.21 -8.64 17.58
CA ARG A 259 24.33 -9.86 16.77
C ARG A 259 25.09 -9.69 15.45
N PRO A 260 25.01 -8.57 14.71
CA PRO A 260 25.72 -8.42 13.43
C PRO A 260 27.22 -8.69 13.54
N GLY A 261 27.90 -8.21 14.59
CA GLY A 261 29.32 -8.48 14.82
C GLY A 261 29.63 -9.97 15.06
N GLN A 262 28.79 -10.64 15.85
CA GLN A 262 28.90 -12.08 16.11
C GLN A 262 28.67 -12.91 14.84
N LEU A 263 27.66 -12.55 14.05
CA LEU A 263 27.33 -13.24 12.80
C LEU A 263 28.39 -12.97 11.72
N HIS A 264 28.96 -11.77 11.68
CA HIS A 264 30.08 -11.45 10.80
C HIS A 264 31.27 -12.38 11.01
N LEU A 265 31.64 -12.61 12.27
CA LEU A 265 32.63 -13.61 12.65
C LEU A 265 32.17 -15.04 12.29
N GLY A 266 30.92 -15.38 12.63
CA GLY A 266 30.37 -16.72 12.44
C GLY A 266 30.33 -17.18 10.98
N PHE A 267 29.92 -16.30 10.05
CA PHE A 267 29.91 -16.62 8.62
C PHE A 267 31.32 -16.82 8.06
N GLN A 268 32.31 -16.03 8.49
CA GLN A 268 33.72 -16.24 8.14
C GLN A 268 34.26 -17.56 8.68
N ALA A 269 33.95 -17.88 9.93
CA ALA A 269 34.31 -19.16 10.55
C ALA A 269 33.65 -20.34 9.81
N LEU A 270 32.41 -20.18 9.33
CA LEU A 270 31.69 -21.24 8.61
C LEU A 270 32.36 -21.55 7.28
N GLN A 271 32.82 -20.54 6.56
CA GLN A 271 33.57 -20.72 5.34
C GLN A 271 34.92 -21.41 5.59
N ARG A 272 35.62 -21.05 6.69
CA ARG A 272 36.86 -21.75 7.10
C ARG A 272 36.59 -23.21 7.46
N TYR A 273 35.53 -23.49 8.20
CA TYR A 273 35.12 -24.86 8.55
C TYR A 273 34.87 -25.69 7.28
N GLN A 274 34.11 -25.13 6.32
CA GLN A 274 33.84 -25.77 5.03
C GLN A 274 35.13 -26.06 4.24
N LYS A 275 36.10 -25.14 4.27
CA LYS A 275 37.40 -25.34 3.62
C LYS A 275 38.22 -26.45 4.28
N GLN A 276 38.20 -26.56 5.61
CA GLN A 276 38.93 -27.58 6.36
C GLN A 276 38.33 -28.98 6.22
N HIS A 277 37.00 -29.08 6.24
CA HIS A 277 36.28 -30.36 6.29
C HIS A 277 35.69 -30.82 4.96
N GLY A 278 35.62 -29.94 3.95
CA GLY A 278 34.92 -30.21 2.69
C GLY A 278 33.39 -30.28 2.82
N ARG A 279 32.83 -29.89 3.99
CA ARG A 279 31.40 -29.92 4.30
C ARG A 279 31.02 -28.84 5.31
N SER A 280 29.74 -28.47 5.37
CA SER A 280 29.20 -27.72 6.52
C SER A 280 29.14 -28.60 7.79
N PRO A 281 29.04 -27.98 8.99
CA PRO A 281 28.64 -28.67 10.21
C PRO A 281 27.33 -29.46 9.99
N LYS A 282 27.26 -30.66 10.57
CA LYS A 282 26.07 -31.51 10.47
C LYS A 282 24.90 -30.89 11.26
N PRO A 283 23.65 -31.10 10.80
CA PRO A 283 22.49 -30.58 11.50
C PRO A 283 22.46 -31.04 12.96
N TRP A 284 22.36 -30.08 13.88
CA TRP A 284 22.25 -30.34 15.32
C TRP A 284 23.38 -31.16 15.95
N SER A 285 24.55 -31.23 15.32
CA SER A 285 25.68 -31.98 15.86
C SER A 285 26.46 -31.21 16.91
N GLN A 286 26.52 -31.75 18.12
CA GLN A 286 27.22 -31.13 19.25
C GLN A 286 28.73 -31.05 19.01
N SER A 287 29.32 -32.13 18.49
CA SER A 287 30.76 -32.20 18.20
C SER A 287 31.17 -31.15 17.18
N ASP A 288 30.45 -31.04 16.06
CA ASP A 288 30.75 -30.06 15.02
C ASP A 288 30.53 -28.62 15.54
N ALA A 289 29.53 -28.40 16.40
CA ALA A 289 29.25 -27.08 16.97
C ALA A 289 30.32 -26.62 17.97
N GLU A 290 30.84 -27.52 18.81
CA GLU A 290 31.95 -27.22 19.74
C GLU A 290 33.26 -26.91 18.99
N GLU A 291 33.55 -27.68 17.94
CA GLU A 291 34.68 -27.39 17.04
C GLU A 291 34.49 -26.05 16.33
N PHE A 292 33.29 -25.77 15.82
CA PHE A 292 32.95 -24.52 15.16
C PHE A 292 33.13 -23.31 16.10
N VAL A 293 32.67 -23.39 17.35
CA VAL A 293 32.90 -22.32 18.34
C VAL A 293 34.38 -22.13 18.64
N SER A 294 35.15 -23.22 18.73
CA SER A 294 36.60 -23.15 18.92
C SER A 294 37.29 -22.45 17.73
N LEU A 295 36.83 -22.71 16.51
CA LEU A 295 37.29 -22.01 15.31
C LEU A 295 36.91 -20.52 15.33
N CYS A 296 35.71 -20.17 15.79
CA CYS A 296 35.29 -18.78 15.95
C CYS A 296 36.18 -18.04 16.97
N LYS A 297 36.50 -18.66 18.11
CA LYS A 297 37.43 -18.12 19.12
C LYS A 297 38.79 -17.82 18.52
N SER A 298 39.38 -18.81 17.84
CA SER A 298 40.69 -18.65 17.18
C SER A 298 40.68 -17.57 16.09
N LEU A 299 39.60 -17.47 15.29
CA LEU A 299 39.46 -16.41 14.30
C LEU A 299 39.35 -15.04 14.99
N ASN A 300 38.54 -14.90 16.03
CA ASN A 300 38.36 -13.63 16.75
C ASN A 300 39.66 -13.12 17.40
N GLU A 301 40.52 -14.02 17.89
CA GLU A 301 41.85 -13.66 18.40
C GLU A 301 42.74 -13.04 17.31
N SER A 302 42.59 -13.47 16.06
CA SER A 302 43.34 -12.94 14.91
C SER A 302 42.77 -11.63 14.34
N LEU A 303 41.57 -11.23 14.75
CA LEU A 303 40.94 -9.99 14.33
C LEU A 303 41.36 -8.81 15.21
N SER A 304 41.20 -7.60 14.66
CA SER A 304 41.46 -6.32 15.34
C SER A 304 40.41 -5.28 14.93
N GLY A 305 40.32 -4.16 15.66
CA GLY A 305 39.41 -3.07 15.31
C GLY A 305 37.93 -3.46 15.44
N SER A 306 37.08 -2.92 14.56
CA SER A 306 35.62 -3.11 14.64
C SER A 306 35.13 -4.51 14.29
N ALA A 307 35.95 -5.34 13.64
CA ALA A 307 35.63 -6.74 13.38
C ALA A 307 35.81 -7.64 14.63
N LYS A 308 36.67 -7.26 15.57
CA LYS A 308 36.94 -8.05 16.78
C LYS A 308 35.78 -7.91 17.78
N GLN A 309 35.30 -9.04 18.28
CA GLN A 309 34.29 -9.09 19.33
C GLN A 309 34.96 -9.20 20.71
N GLU A 310 34.57 -8.36 21.67
CA GLU A 310 35.10 -8.42 23.03
C GLU A 310 34.62 -9.67 23.78
N GLN A 311 33.34 -10.00 23.63
CA GLN A 311 32.71 -11.20 24.17
C GLN A 311 32.04 -11.97 23.04
N LEU A 312 32.17 -13.30 23.05
CA LEU A 312 31.53 -14.17 22.07
C LEU A 312 30.24 -14.76 22.64
N ASP A 313 29.16 -14.67 21.87
CA ASP A 313 27.93 -15.40 22.13
C ASP A 313 28.05 -16.83 21.57
N GLU A 314 28.59 -17.73 22.40
CA GLU A 314 28.73 -19.14 22.03
C GLU A 314 27.40 -19.81 21.71
N GLY A 315 26.30 -19.38 22.36
CA GLY A 315 24.97 -19.93 22.13
C GLY A 315 24.47 -19.61 20.72
N LEU A 316 24.64 -18.36 20.28
CA LEU A 316 24.34 -17.91 18.92
C LEU A 316 25.19 -18.65 17.88
N LEU A 317 26.50 -18.75 18.12
CA LEU A 317 27.43 -19.43 17.21
C LEU A 317 27.15 -20.93 17.09
N LYS A 318 26.79 -21.61 18.19
CA LYS A 318 26.34 -23.01 18.14
C LYS A 318 25.08 -23.17 17.31
N LYS A 319 24.10 -22.27 17.45
CA LYS A 319 22.89 -22.28 16.60
C LYS A 319 23.23 -22.09 15.13
N LEU A 320 24.16 -21.21 14.78
CA LEU A 320 24.64 -21.07 13.41
C LEU A 320 25.23 -22.39 12.87
N ALA A 321 26.03 -23.11 13.68
CA ALA A 321 26.54 -24.42 13.29
C ALA A 321 25.42 -25.45 13.08
N TYR A 322 24.48 -25.58 14.03
CA TYR A 322 23.36 -26.52 13.94
C TYR A 322 22.52 -26.31 12.68
N LEU A 323 22.35 -25.05 12.27
CA LEU A 323 21.48 -24.67 11.16
C LEU A 323 22.24 -24.43 9.84
N ALA A 324 23.56 -24.62 9.81
CA ALA A 324 24.43 -24.30 8.68
C ALA A 324 24.08 -25.05 7.38
N MET A 325 23.45 -26.22 7.52
CA MET A 325 22.97 -27.05 6.42
C MET A 325 21.53 -26.74 6.00
N GLY A 326 20.81 -25.91 6.75
CA GLY A 326 19.43 -25.56 6.48
C GLY A 326 19.27 -24.70 5.22
N ASP A 327 18.18 -24.94 4.50
CA ASP A 327 17.77 -24.15 3.34
C ASP A 327 16.26 -23.90 3.42
N LEU A 328 15.89 -22.66 3.72
CA LEU A 328 14.52 -22.27 4.04
C LEU A 328 13.99 -21.29 2.99
N ALA A 329 12.88 -21.65 2.35
CA ALA A 329 12.19 -20.77 1.40
C ALA A 329 11.88 -19.37 1.97
N PRO A 330 11.42 -19.21 3.22
CA PRO A 330 11.12 -17.88 3.78
C PRO A 330 12.34 -16.96 3.92
N VAL A 331 13.49 -17.49 4.34
CA VAL A 331 14.74 -16.70 4.47
C VAL A 331 15.30 -16.37 3.08
N ASN A 332 15.21 -17.31 2.12
CA ASN A 332 15.56 -17.06 0.73
C ASN A 332 14.65 -16.01 0.08
N ALA A 333 13.34 -16.01 0.38
CA ALA A 333 12.39 -14.99 -0.07
C ALA A 333 12.73 -13.61 0.51
N PHE A 334 13.02 -13.54 1.81
CA PHE A 334 13.44 -12.31 2.48
C PHE A 334 14.73 -11.75 1.87
N ILE A 335 15.85 -12.46 2.03
CA ILE A 335 17.16 -12.00 1.55
C ILE A 335 17.17 -11.86 0.03
N GLY A 336 16.46 -12.71 -0.71
CA GLY A 336 16.37 -12.63 -2.17
C GLY A 336 15.63 -11.40 -2.67
N GLY A 337 14.55 -10.99 -1.99
CA GLY A 337 13.86 -9.72 -2.27
C GLY A 337 14.75 -8.51 -2.00
N LEU A 338 15.51 -8.54 -0.90
CA LEU A 338 16.46 -7.50 -0.51
C LEU A 338 17.62 -7.39 -1.54
N ALA A 339 18.29 -8.50 -1.82
CA ALA A 339 19.42 -8.54 -2.75
C ALA A 339 19.01 -8.13 -4.18
N ALA A 340 17.84 -8.57 -4.65
CA ALA A 340 17.30 -8.10 -5.94
C ALA A 340 17.00 -6.60 -5.94
N GLN A 341 16.57 -6.03 -4.81
CA GLN A 341 16.40 -4.59 -4.69
C GLN A 341 17.75 -3.87 -4.79
N GLU A 342 18.80 -4.37 -4.13
CA GLU A 342 20.16 -3.81 -4.24
C GLU A 342 20.71 -3.86 -5.67
N VAL A 343 20.42 -4.92 -6.44
CA VAL A 343 20.74 -4.98 -7.88
C VAL A 343 20.07 -3.84 -8.64
N MET A 344 18.80 -3.54 -8.36
CA MET A 344 18.11 -2.42 -9.00
C MET A 344 18.72 -1.07 -8.62
N LYS A 345 19.13 -0.88 -7.35
CA LYS A 345 19.82 0.33 -6.89
C LYS A 345 21.16 0.50 -7.61
N ALA A 346 21.94 -0.57 -7.71
CA ALA A 346 23.22 -0.60 -8.43
C ALA A 346 23.08 -0.16 -9.89
N CYS A 347 22.04 -0.63 -10.59
CA CYS A 347 21.78 -0.26 -11.98
C CYS A 347 21.33 1.21 -12.16
N THR A 348 20.61 1.75 -11.18
CA THR A 348 19.83 2.98 -11.37
C THR A 348 20.34 4.21 -10.63
N GLY A 349 21.07 4.02 -9.52
CA GLY A 349 21.31 5.09 -8.54
C GLY A 349 20.04 5.62 -7.88
N LYS A 350 18.93 4.88 -7.95
CA LYS A 350 17.69 5.19 -7.23
C LYS A 350 17.71 4.45 -5.90
N PHE A 351 17.35 5.15 -4.84
CA PHE A 351 17.37 4.73 -3.43
C PHE A 351 18.76 4.61 -2.81
N MET A 352 18.81 4.71 -1.49
CA MET A 352 20.04 4.51 -0.73
C MET A 352 20.38 3.01 -0.68
N PRO A 353 21.60 2.59 -1.08
CA PRO A 353 22.02 1.19 -0.95
C PRO A 353 22.28 0.76 0.50
N ILE A 354 22.34 -0.55 0.72
CA ILE A 354 22.90 -1.10 1.96
C ILE A 354 24.39 -0.77 2.03
N MET A 355 24.83 -0.15 3.13
CA MET A 355 26.23 0.22 3.40
C MET A 355 26.69 -0.40 4.71
N GLN A 356 27.45 -1.49 4.72
CA GLN A 356 27.71 -2.39 3.58
C GLN A 356 27.26 -3.83 3.87
N TRP A 357 27.23 -4.22 5.14
CA TRP A 357 26.81 -5.54 5.60
C TRP A 357 25.43 -5.48 6.25
N LEU A 358 24.59 -6.46 5.94
CA LEU A 358 23.33 -6.72 6.60
C LEU A 358 23.31 -8.16 7.05
N TYR A 359 23.08 -8.38 8.35
CA TYR A 359 22.93 -9.71 8.94
C TYR A 359 21.52 -9.86 9.50
N PHE A 360 20.91 -11.00 9.27
CA PHE A 360 19.56 -11.31 9.71
C PHE A 360 19.52 -12.69 10.37
N ASP A 361 18.72 -12.81 11.43
CA ASP A 361 18.34 -14.10 11.98
C ASP A 361 16.86 -14.10 12.41
N ALA A 362 16.23 -15.26 12.29
CA ALA A 362 14.87 -15.52 12.76
C ALA A 362 14.85 -16.69 13.76
N LEU A 363 15.78 -16.68 14.72
CA LEU A 363 15.94 -17.77 15.70
C LEU A 363 14.70 -18.01 16.57
N GLU A 364 13.82 -17.02 16.68
CA GLU A 364 12.52 -17.13 17.35
C GLU A 364 11.57 -18.11 16.65
N CYS A 365 11.92 -18.61 15.45
CA CYS A 365 11.20 -19.71 14.80
C CYS A 365 11.51 -21.08 15.39
N LEU A 366 12.55 -21.24 16.23
CA LEU A 366 12.81 -22.48 16.94
C LEU A 366 11.83 -22.66 18.12
N SER A 367 11.74 -23.87 18.67
CA SER A 367 10.87 -24.18 19.81
C SER A 367 11.05 -23.22 20.99
N GLU A 368 9.95 -22.82 21.63
CA GLU A 368 9.95 -21.98 22.84
C GLU A 368 10.31 -22.75 24.12
N GLU A 369 10.24 -24.09 24.08
CA GLU A 369 10.53 -24.94 25.24
C GLU A 369 12.04 -24.95 25.53
N GLU A 370 12.42 -24.28 26.63
CA GLU A 370 13.82 -24.21 27.07
C GLU A 370 14.39 -25.61 27.31
N GLY A 371 15.59 -25.86 26.76
CA GLY A 371 16.30 -27.13 26.91
C GLY A 371 15.87 -28.23 25.93
N VAL A 372 14.81 -28.03 25.15
CA VAL A 372 14.43 -28.98 24.07
C VAL A 372 15.32 -28.74 22.86
N MET A 373 16.31 -29.63 22.69
CA MET A 373 17.18 -29.67 21.52
C MET A 373 16.69 -30.74 20.56
N LEU A 374 16.63 -30.43 19.26
CA LEU A 374 16.40 -31.45 18.25
C LEU A 374 17.62 -32.39 18.19
N SER A 375 17.37 -33.67 17.91
CA SER A 375 18.44 -34.66 17.77
C SER A 375 19.01 -34.66 16.35
N GLU A 376 20.28 -35.09 16.21
CA GLU A 376 20.90 -35.31 14.90
C GLU A 376 20.08 -36.28 14.03
N GLU A 377 19.50 -37.31 14.63
CA GLU A 377 18.66 -38.30 13.92
C GLU A 377 17.37 -37.67 13.37
N GLU A 378 16.72 -36.80 14.14
CA GLU A 378 15.48 -36.17 13.71
C GLU A 378 15.70 -35.18 12.54
N CYS A 379 16.89 -34.59 12.48
CA CYS A 379 17.29 -33.61 11.47
C CYS A 379 18.15 -34.21 10.34
N ALA A 380 18.37 -35.52 10.34
CA ALA A 380 19.14 -36.20 9.31
C ALA A 380 18.40 -36.15 7.95
N PRO A 381 19.13 -36.02 6.82
CA PRO A 381 18.53 -36.06 5.49
C PRO A 381 17.74 -37.35 5.23
N ARG A 382 16.60 -37.24 4.56
CA ARG A 382 15.70 -38.36 4.23
C ARG A 382 15.60 -38.62 2.73
N ASN A 383 16.44 -37.96 1.93
CA ASN A 383 16.40 -37.96 0.46
C ASN A 383 15.03 -37.52 -0.06
N CYS A 384 14.54 -36.40 0.47
CA CYS A 384 13.29 -35.82 0.04
C CYS A 384 13.42 -34.31 -0.17
N ARG A 385 12.46 -33.74 -0.90
CA ARG A 385 12.44 -32.31 -1.22
C ARG A 385 12.43 -31.35 -0.02
N TYR A 386 12.20 -31.85 1.19
CA TYR A 386 12.15 -31.06 2.42
C TYR A 386 13.44 -31.16 3.26
N ASP A 387 14.49 -31.83 2.78
CA ASP A 387 15.72 -32.07 3.55
C ASP A 387 16.39 -30.77 4.04
N GLY A 388 16.29 -29.67 3.28
CA GLY A 388 16.80 -28.36 3.69
C GLY A 388 16.03 -27.76 4.88
N GLN A 389 14.72 -28.02 4.96
CA GLN A 389 13.87 -27.58 6.06
C GLN A 389 13.94 -28.52 7.27
N ILE A 390 14.01 -29.84 7.03
CA ILE A 390 14.17 -30.87 8.06
C ILE A 390 15.50 -30.66 8.82
N ALA A 391 16.56 -30.23 8.14
CA ALA A 391 17.83 -29.91 8.80
C ALA A 391 17.70 -28.81 9.87
N VAL A 392 16.68 -27.95 9.80
CA VAL A 392 16.43 -26.88 10.77
C VAL A 392 15.44 -27.34 11.85
N PHE A 393 14.28 -27.84 11.43
CA PHE A 393 13.13 -28.04 12.31
C PHE A 393 12.82 -29.51 12.64
N GLY A 394 13.55 -30.45 12.04
CA GLY A 394 13.30 -31.87 12.20
C GLY A 394 12.10 -32.38 11.41
N SER A 395 12.02 -33.71 11.29
CA SER A 395 10.95 -34.36 10.52
C SER A 395 9.56 -34.23 11.15
N LYS A 396 9.45 -34.08 12.48
CA LYS A 396 8.15 -34.00 13.16
C LYS A 396 7.43 -32.69 12.82
N LEU A 397 8.14 -31.55 12.80
CA LEU A 397 7.52 -30.29 12.40
C LEU A 397 7.13 -30.33 10.91
N GLN A 398 7.96 -30.95 10.07
CA GLN A 398 7.62 -31.13 8.65
C GLN A 398 6.32 -31.93 8.46
N GLU A 399 6.13 -32.99 9.23
CA GLU A 399 4.88 -33.76 9.23
C GLU A 399 3.70 -32.91 9.74
N LYS A 400 3.90 -32.12 10.80
CA LYS A 400 2.88 -31.20 11.32
C LYS A 400 2.45 -30.17 10.27
N LEU A 401 3.40 -29.62 9.51
CA LEU A 401 3.15 -28.70 8.39
C LEU A 401 2.31 -29.35 7.29
N SER A 402 2.59 -30.62 6.93
CA SER A 402 1.83 -31.35 5.91
C SER A 402 0.35 -31.57 6.23
N LYS A 403 -0.02 -31.46 7.52
CA LYS A 403 -1.38 -31.67 8.03
C LYS A 403 -2.16 -30.36 8.24
N GLN A 404 -1.53 -29.20 8.01
CA GLN A 404 -2.16 -27.90 8.23
C GLN A 404 -3.25 -27.61 7.20
N ARG A 405 -4.22 -26.79 7.60
CA ARG A 405 -5.31 -26.31 6.74
C ARG A 405 -5.36 -24.80 6.80
N TYR A 406 -4.81 -24.16 5.77
CA TYR A 406 -4.79 -22.70 5.64
C TYR A 406 -5.93 -22.20 4.76
N PHE A 407 -6.38 -20.99 5.04
CA PHE A 407 -7.27 -20.24 4.16
C PHE A 407 -6.54 -18.99 3.70
N LEU A 408 -6.08 -19.01 2.44
CA LEU A 408 -5.32 -17.92 1.84
C LEU A 408 -6.28 -16.97 1.11
N VAL A 409 -6.32 -15.72 1.56
CA VAL A 409 -7.09 -14.65 0.92
C VAL A 409 -6.10 -13.70 0.25
N ILE A 410 -6.04 -13.73 -1.07
CA ILE A 410 -5.17 -12.83 -1.85
C ILE A 410 -6.02 -11.73 -2.44
N TYR A 411 -5.69 -10.48 -2.09
CA TYR A 411 -6.25 -9.31 -2.74
C TYR A 411 -5.25 -8.74 -3.75
N CYS A 412 -5.42 -9.11 -5.02
CA CYS A 412 -4.75 -8.42 -6.12
C CYS A 412 -5.55 -7.16 -6.48
N HIS A 413 -4.91 -6.00 -6.49
CA HIS A 413 -5.53 -4.68 -6.59
C HIS A 413 -6.28 -4.39 -7.91
N SER A 414 -6.38 -5.35 -8.83
CA SER A 414 -7.16 -5.22 -10.06
C SER A 414 -8.69 -5.20 -9.83
N CYS A 415 -9.18 -5.59 -8.65
CA CYS A 415 -10.63 -5.60 -8.34
C CYS A 415 -11.11 -4.29 -7.70
N LEU A 416 -11.67 -3.39 -8.52
CA LEU A 416 -12.07 -2.01 -8.19
C LEU A 416 -13.24 -1.82 -7.19
N THR A 417 -13.76 -2.87 -6.55
CA THR A 417 -15.08 -2.78 -5.86
C THR A 417 -15.04 -2.62 -4.34
N MET A 418 -13.93 -2.94 -3.65
CA MET A 418 -13.81 -2.77 -2.20
C MET A 418 -12.38 -2.42 -1.78
N ASN A 419 -12.24 -1.37 -0.95
CA ASN A 419 -10.97 -0.97 -0.35
C ASN A 419 -10.36 -2.14 0.46
N TRP A 420 -9.08 -2.44 0.25
CA TRP A 420 -8.32 -3.51 0.91
C TRP A 420 -8.41 -3.44 2.43
N LEU A 421 -8.40 -2.23 3.03
CA LEU A 421 -8.59 -2.03 4.47
C LEU A 421 -9.91 -2.65 4.97
N LYS A 422 -11.00 -2.50 4.20
CA LYS A 422 -12.31 -3.07 4.57
C LYS A 422 -12.30 -4.60 4.55
N TRP A 423 -11.54 -5.19 3.62
CA TRP A 423 -11.37 -6.65 3.57
C TRP A 423 -10.50 -7.16 4.73
N GLY A 424 -9.41 -6.46 5.05
CA GLY A 424 -8.57 -6.77 6.21
C GLY A 424 -9.38 -6.76 7.50
N MET A 425 -10.12 -5.68 7.77
CA MET A 425 -11.03 -5.58 8.91
C MET A 425 -12.11 -6.67 8.92
N TYR A 426 -12.63 -7.05 7.75
CA TYR A 426 -13.61 -8.14 7.66
C TYR A 426 -12.99 -9.49 8.06
N MET A 427 -11.83 -9.82 7.50
CA MET A 427 -11.14 -11.08 7.80
C MET A 427 -10.69 -11.15 9.26
N ASP A 428 -10.19 -10.05 9.81
CA ASP A 428 -9.84 -9.92 11.22
C ASP A 428 -11.03 -10.22 12.14
N ARG A 429 -12.18 -9.55 11.94
CA ARG A 429 -13.41 -9.82 12.70
C ARG A 429 -13.85 -11.29 12.60
N ARG A 430 -13.68 -11.91 11.43
CA ARG A 430 -13.96 -13.34 11.25
C ARG A 430 -12.98 -14.22 12.02
N CYS A 431 -11.69 -13.90 12.01
CA CYS A 431 -10.65 -14.63 12.74
C CYS A 431 -10.85 -14.53 14.26
N VAL A 432 -11.19 -13.35 14.78
CA VAL A 432 -11.62 -13.16 16.19
C VAL A 432 -12.85 -14.01 16.49
N TYR A 433 -13.89 -13.93 15.65
CA TYR A 433 -15.09 -14.73 15.83
C TYR A 433 -14.84 -16.24 15.78
N TYR A 434 -13.93 -16.74 14.94
CA TYR A 434 -13.64 -18.18 14.85
C TYR A 434 -12.44 -18.63 15.70
N ARG A 435 -11.82 -17.72 16.47
CA ARG A 435 -10.60 -17.95 17.26
C ARG A 435 -9.51 -18.59 16.38
N LYS A 436 -9.22 -17.96 15.25
CA LYS A 436 -8.21 -18.41 14.29
C LYS A 436 -7.05 -17.41 14.22
N PRO A 437 -5.80 -17.89 14.20
CA PRO A 437 -4.65 -17.04 13.90
C PRO A 437 -4.81 -16.37 12.53
N LEU A 438 -4.34 -15.14 12.44
CA LEU A 438 -4.28 -14.37 11.20
C LEU A 438 -2.86 -13.84 11.02
N LEU A 439 -2.32 -14.04 9.82
CA LEU A 439 -1.09 -13.41 9.35
C LEU A 439 -1.49 -12.35 8.32
N GLU A 440 -1.26 -11.09 8.66
CA GLU A 440 -1.61 -9.94 7.84
C GLU A 440 -0.34 -9.27 7.30
N SER A 441 -0.40 -8.73 6.09
CA SER A 441 0.75 -8.09 5.47
C SER A 441 0.38 -7.10 4.38
N GLY A 442 1.09 -5.98 4.30
CA GLY A 442 0.85 -4.92 3.33
C GLY A 442 2.13 -4.47 2.61
N THR A 443 1.97 -3.90 1.41
CA THR A 443 3.06 -3.30 0.64
C THR A 443 2.63 -1.99 -0.02
N LEU A 444 3.52 -1.00 -0.03
CA LEU A 444 3.36 0.26 -0.77
C LEU A 444 4.72 0.68 -1.35
N GLY A 445 4.92 0.42 -2.64
CA GLY A 445 6.20 0.62 -3.31
C GLY A 445 7.30 -0.18 -2.62
N THR A 446 8.31 0.51 -2.08
CA THR A 446 9.42 -0.10 -1.33
C THR A 446 9.11 -0.36 0.14
N LYS A 447 7.95 0.11 0.64
CA LYS A 447 7.52 -0.04 2.03
C LYS A 447 6.73 -1.33 2.19
N GLY A 448 6.91 -2.02 3.31
CA GLY A 448 6.16 -3.23 3.64
C GLY A 448 5.99 -3.41 5.14
N ASN A 449 4.91 -4.08 5.53
CA ASN A 449 4.64 -4.43 6.93
C ASN A 449 4.08 -5.85 7.06
N VAL A 450 4.31 -6.46 8.21
CA VAL A 450 3.77 -7.77 8.63
C VAL A 450 3.22 -7.62 10.03
N GLN A 451 2.00 -8.11 10.25
CA GLN A 451 1.37 -8.19 11.57
C GLN A 451 0.86 -9.60 11.82
N VAL A 452 1.09 -10.10 13.03
CA VAL A 452 0.62 -11.41 13.46
C VAL A 452 -0.42 -11.25 14.57
N VAL A 453 -1.56 -11.93 14.39
CA VAL A 453 -2.70 -11.90 15.30
C VAL A 453 -2.94 -13.32 15.82
N ILE A 454 -2.69 -13.53 17.10
CA ILE A 454 -2.77 -14.84 17.77
C ILE A 454 -3.93 -14.85 18.77
N PRO A 455 -4.87 -15.81 18.66
CA PRO A 455 -5.99 -15.91 19.59
C PRO A 455 -5.55 -16.01 21.05
N PHE A 456 -6.23 -15.26 21.91
CA PHE A 456 -6.00 -15.21 23.36
C PHE A 456 -4.62 -14.69 23.79
N LEU A 457 -3.87 -14.07 22.86
CA LEU A 457 -2.52 -13.60 23.14
C LEU A 457 -2.34 -12.13 22.72
N THR A 458 -2.61 -11.82 21.45
CA THR A 458 -2.34 -10.48 20.89
C THR A 458 -3.62 -9.68 20.66
N GLU A 459 -3.48 -8.39 20.45
CA GLU A 459 -4.54 -7.58 19.86
C GLU A 459 -4.95 -8.06 18.46
N SER A 460 -6.07 -7.54 17.96
CA SER A 460 -6.56 -7.80 16.60
C SER A 460 -6.05 -6.75 15.61
N TYR A 461 -6.16 -7.00 14.31
CA TYR A 461 -5.80 -5.99 13.30
C TYR A 461 -6.62 -4.70 13.47
N SER A 462 -7.92 -4.85 13.78
CA SER A 462 -8.85 -3.72 13.97
C SER A 462 -8.67 -2.96 15.29
N SER A 463 -7.76 -3.40 16.17
CA SER A 463 -7.49 -2.74 17.46
C SER A 463 -6.69 -1.44 17.30
N SER A 464 -5.94 -1.32 16.20
CA SER A 464 -5.15 -0.14 15.87
C SER A 464 -5.81 0.66 14.73
N GLN A 465 -5.56 1.97 14.67
CA GLN A 465 -6.14 2.85 13.65
C GLN A 465 -5.06 3.40 12.73
N ASP A 466 -5.14 3.04 11.45
CA ASP A 466 -4.33 3.65 10.40
C ASP A 466 -4.78 5.09 10.11
N PRO A 467 -3.86 6.00 9.72
CA PRO A 467 -4.22 7.34 9.28
C PRO A 467 -5.22 7.27 8.10
N PRO A 468 -6.33 8.02 8.14
CA PRO A 468 -7.28 8.03 7.05
C PRO A 468 -6.67 8.64 5.78
N GLU A 469 -7.16 8.24 4.61
CA GLU A 469 -6.86 8.92 3.35
C GLU A 469 -7.23 10.41 3.49
N LYS A 470 -6.32 11.30 3.12
CA LYS A 470 -6.59 12.74 3.10
C LYS A 470 -7.69 13.04 2.08
N SER A 471 -8.85 13.51 2.54
CA SER A 471 -9.90 14.01 1.65
C SER A 471 -9.64 15.47 1.29
N ILE A 472 -9.81 15.80 0.01
CA ILE A 472 -9.71 17.18 -0.46
C ILE A 472 -11.03 17.89 -0.13
N PRO A 473 -11.01 19.11 0.46
CA PRO A 473 -12.23 19.88 0.71
C PRO A 473 -13.06 20.09 -0.56
N ILE A 474 -14.39 20.05 -0.43
CA ILE A 474 -15.30 20.13 -1.58
C ILE A 474 -15.19 21.48 -2.28
N CYS A 475 -15.07 22.57 -1.53
CA CYS A 475 -14.86 23.92 -2.09
C CYS A 475 -13.57 24.03 -2.89
N THR A 476 -12.50 23.34 -2.47
CA THR A 476 -11.22 23.29 -3.21
C THR A 476 -11.39 22.56 -4.54
N LEU A 477 -12.09 21.43 -4.56
CA LEU A 477 -12.37 20.70 -5.81
C LEU A 477 -13.29 21.51 -6.76
N LYS A 478 -14.37 22.08 -6.21
CA LYS A 478 -15.40 22.77 -7.01
C LYS A 478 -14.97 24.14 -7.54
N ASN A 479 -14.23 24.93 -6.76
CA ASN A 479 -14.01 26.36 -7.08
C ASN A 479 -12.56 26.83 -6.95
N PHE A 480 -11.74 26.24 -6.08
CA PHE A 480 -10.41 26.79 -5.75
C PHE A 480 -9.28 25.75 -5.82
N PRO A 481 -9.06 25.07 -6.97
CA PRO A 481 -7.93 24.17 -7.12
C PRO A 481 -6.61 24.96 -7.12
N ASN A 482 -5.54 24.34 -6.61
CA ASN A 482 -4.19 24.91 -6.61
C ASN A 482 -3.09 23.87 -6.92
N ALA A 483 -3.48 22.61 -7.05
CA ALA A 483 -2.60 21.50 -7.37
C ALA A 483 -3.28 20.59 -8.41
N ILE A 484 -2.47 19.86 -9.18
CA ILE A 484 -2.99 19.02 -10.27
C ILE A 484 -3.88 17.90 -9.74
N GLU A 485 -3.60 17.39 -8.53
CA GLU A 485 -4.38 16.39 -7.80
C GLU A 485 -5.84 16.85 -7.61
N HIS A 486 -6.06 18.14 -7.36
CA HIS A 486 -7.41 18.69 -7.20
C HIS A 486 -8.19 18.64 -8.52
N THR A 487 -7.54 19.02 -9.63
CA THR A 487 -8.18 18.99 -10.95
C THR A 487 -8.39 17.56 -11.47
N LEU A 488 -7.53 16.60 -11.10
CA LEU A 488 -7.67 15.19 -11.45
C LEU A 488 -8.79 14.52 -10.67
N GLN A 489 -8.91 14.78 -9.37
CA GLN A 489 -10.05 14.30 -8.58
C GLN A 489 -11.36 14.93 -9.10
N TRP A 490 -11.37 16.22 -9.41
CA TRP A 490 -12.52 16.86 -10.06
C TRP A 490 -12.86 16.20 -11.40
N ALA A 491 -11.88 15.94 -12.28
CA ALA A 491 -12.11 15.31 -13.57
C ALA A 491 -12.64 13.87 -13.43
N ARG A 492 -12.22 13.16 -12.38
CA ARG A 492 -12.75 11.83 -12.04
C ARG A 492 -14.20 11.90 -11.60
N ASP A 493 -14.56 12.88 -10.78
CA ASP A 493 -15.93 13.13 -10.33
C ASP A 493 -16.83 13.56 -11.49
N GLU A 494 -16.33 14.39 -12.40
CA GLU A 494 -17.03 14.76 -13.65
C GLU A 494 -17.28 13.54 -14.53
N PHE A 495 -16.30 12.63 -14.68
CA PHE A 495 -16.51 11.40 -15.45
C PHE A 495 -17.67 10.57 -14.90
N GLU A 496 -17.70 10.36 -13.58
CA GLU A 496 -18.80 9.63 -12.91
C GLU A 496 -20.13 10.38 -13.05
N GLY A 497 -20.11 11.70 -12.85
CA GLY A 497 -21.28 12.57 -12.88
C GLY A 497 -21.89 12.78 -14.27
N LEU A 498 -21.12 12.57 -15.34
CA LEU A 498 -21.59 12.70 -16.72
C LEU A 498 -21.98 11.36 -17.35
N PHE A 499 -21.19 10.31 -17.13
CA PHE A 499 -21.29 9.07 -17.92
C PHE A 499 -21.79 7.86 -17.15
N LYS A 500 -21.84 7.93 -15.81
CA LYS A 500 -22.33 6.83 -14.96
C LYS A 500 -23.61 7.18 -14.21
N GLN A 501 -23.56 8.15 -13.30
CA GLN A 501 -24.66 8.44 -12.38
C GLN A 501 -25.97 8.83 -13.09
N PRO A 502 -25.97 9.70 -14.11
CA PRO A 502 -27.22 10.06 -14.81
C PRO A 502 -27.82 8.85 -15.54
N ALA A 503 -26.98 8.03 -16.17
CA ALA A 503 -27.41 6.82 -16.84
C ALA A 503 -28.00 5.80 -15.86
N GLU A 504 -27.37 5.58 -14.70
CA GLU A 504 -27.89 4.71 -13.64
C GLU A 504 -29.23 5.21 -13.10
N ASN A 505 -29.34 6.51 -12.81
CA ASN A 505 -30.57 7.11 -12.32
C ASN A 505 -31.70 6.99 -13.35
N ALA A 506 -31.42 7.27 -14.63
CA ALA A 506 -32.39 7.12 -15.70
C ALA A 506 -32.79 5.66 -15.90
N MET A 507 -31.85 4.70 -15.87
CA MET A 507 -32.16 3.27 -15.93
C MET A 507 -33.02 2.82 -14.75
N GLN A 508 -32.73 3.26 -13.52
CA GLN A 508 -33.53 2.94 -12.35
C GLN A 508 -34.93 3.57 -12.42
N TYR A 509 -35.05 4.81 -12.90
CA TYR A 509 -36.34 5.44 -13.16
C TYR A 509 -37.19 4.63 -14.16
N LEU A 510 -36.55 4.09 -15.21
CA LEU A 510 -37.22 3.30 -16.24
C LEU A 510 -37.62 1.90 -15.77
N THR A 511 -36.86 1.29 -14.87
CA THR A 511 -37.00 -0.14 -14.51
C THR A 511 -37.63 -0.40 -13.15
N ASP A 512 -37.46 0.51 -12.19
CA ASP A 512 -37.94 0.33 -10.82
C ASP A 512 -39.19 1.18 -10.56
N PRO A 513 -40.38 0.55 -10.40
CA PRO A 513 -41.64 1.27 -10.17
C PRO A 513 -41.67 2.04 -8.84
N LYS A 514 -40.73 1.78 -7.92
CA LYS A 514 -40.60 2.47 -6.63
C LYS A 514 -39.54 3.56 -6.63
N PHE A 515 -38.86 3.82 -7.76
CA PHE A 515 -37.81 4.82 -7.84
C PHE A 515 -38.29 6.19 -7.35
N MET A 516 -39.40 6.70 -7.90
CA MET A 516 -39.96 8.00 -7.52
C MET A 516 -40.27 8.09 -6.02
N GLU A 517 -40.85 7.05 -5.43
CA GLU A 517 -41.16 7.01 -4.00
C GLU A 517 -39.89 7.08 -3.14
N ARG A 518 -38.82 6.39 -3.55
CA ARG A 518 -37.53 6.40 -2.82
C ARG A 518 -36.80 7.73 -2.97
N THR A 519 -36.72 8.25 -4.19
CA THR A 519 -36.00 9.50 -4.51
C THR A 519 -36.61 10.68 -3.77
N LEU A 520 -37.95 10.76 -3.67
CA LEU A 520 -38.63 11.83 -2.93
C LEU A 520 -38.47 11.73 -1.41
N LYS A 521 -37.98 10.61 -0.88
CA LYS A 521 -37.66 10.44 0.55
C LYS A 521 -36.19 10.75 0.87
N LEU A 522 -35.38 11.10 -0.13
CA LEU A 522 -34.01 11.51 0.10
C LEU A 522 -33.96 12.88 0.80
N PRO A 523 -32.98 13.11 1.67
CA PRO A 523 -32.87 14.37 2.42
C PRO A 523 -32.39 15.54 1.54
N GLY A 524 -32.83 16.75 1.87
CA GLY A 524 -32.32 18.01 1.30
C GLY A 524 -32.61 18.18 -0.20
N ALA A 525 -31.64 18.72 -0.94
CA ALA A 525 -31.75 19.00 -2.38
C ALA A 525 -31.58 17.77 -3.29
N GLN A 526 -31.21 16.61 -2.74
CA GLN A 526 -30.95 15.38 -3.51
C GLN A 526 -32.10 14.94 -4.42
N PRO A 527 -33.39 15.01 -4.02
CA PRO A 527 -34.49 14.66 -4.91
C PRO A 527 -34.51 15.50 -6.19
N LEU A 528 -34.22 16.80 -6.07
CA LEU A 528 -34.20 17.72 -7.20
C LEU A 528 -33.03 17.42 -8.14
N GLU A 529 -31.83 17.23 -7.59
CA GLU A 529 -30.62 16.90 -8.37
C GLU A 529 -30.81 15.60 -9.18
N VAL A 530 -31.35 14.55 -8.54
CA VAL A 530 -31.58 13.26 -9.19
C VAL A 530 -32.65 13.37 -10.29
N LEU A 531 -33.78 14.04 -10.03
CA LEU A 531 -34.83 14.18 -11.04
C LEU A 531 -34.44 15.10 -12.19
N GLU A 532 -33.66 16.16 -11.95
CA GLU A 532 -33.13 17.02 -13.01
C GLU A 532 -32.13 16.23 -13.89
N ALA A 533 -31.29 15.37 -13.30
CA ALA A 533 -30.39 14.49 -14.06
C ALA A 533 -31.15 13.49 -14.93
N VAL A 534 -32.23 12.89 -14.42
CA VAL A 534 -33.11 11.98 -15.19
C VAL A 534 -33.80 12.75 -16.32
N TYR A 535 -34.34 13.93 -16.04
CA TYR A 535 -35.00 14.76 -17.04
C TYR A 535 -34.06 15.15 -18.17
N LYS A 536 -32.83 15.59 -17.83
CA LYS A 536 -31.80 15.87 -18.83
C LYS A 536 -31.49 14.65 -19.68
N SER A 537 -31.26 13.50 -19.05
CA SER A 537 -30.86 12.28 -19.76
C SER A 537 -31.95 11.72 -20.69
N LEU A 538 -33.23 11.92 -20.36
CA LEU A 538 -34.34 11.35 -21.13
C LEU A 538 -35.01 12.34 -22.08
N VAL A 539 -34.85 13.64 -21.89
CA VAL A 539 -35.62 14.67 -22.61
C VAL A 539 -34.73 15.70 -23.29
N THR A 540 -33.85 16.39 -22.57
CA THR A 540 -33.13 17.56 -23.14
C THR A 540 -31.80 17.21 -23.78
N ASP A 541 -31.05 16.30 -23.18
CA ASP A 541 -29.65 15.99 -23.54
C ASP A 541 -29.54 14.58 -24.13
N CYS A 542 -30.59 14.12 -24.82
CA CYS A 542 -30.64 12.81 -25.45
C CYS A 542 -30.17 12.86 -26.92
N PRO A 543 -28.90 12.50 -27.22
CA PRO A 543 -28.39 12.55 -28.58
C PRO A 543 -29.05 11.49 -29.47
N GLN A 544 -29.32 11.85 -30.74
CA GLN A 544 -29.83 10.92 -31.75
C GLN A 544 -28.74 10.56 -32.78
N SER A 545 -27.68 11.36 -32.85
CA SER A 545 -26.59 11.26 -33.83
C SER A 545 -25.22 11.54 -33.21
N TRP A 546 -24.15 11.24 -33.95
CA TRP A 546 -22.79 11.58 -33.54
C TRP A 546 -22.59 13.10 -33.44
N GLU A 547 -23.19 13.84 -34.36
CA GLU A 547 -23.17 15.31 -34.40
C GLU A 547 -23.80 15.93 -33.15
N ASP A 548 -24.88 15.34 -32.63
CA ASP A 548 -25.50 15.77 -31.37
C ASP A 548 -24.55 15.55 -30.18
N CYS A 549 -23.84 14.42 -30.14
CA CYS A 549 -22.83 14.15 -29.11
C CYS A 549 -21.68 15.17 -29.15
N VAL A 550 -21.24 15.55 -30.36
CA VAL A 550 -20.21 16.59 -30.55
C VAL A 550 -20.72 17.95 -30.10
N ALA A 551 -21.95 18.32 -30.46
CA ALA A 551 -22.57 19.57 -30.04
C ALA A 551 -22.73 19.65 -28.52
N TRP A 552 -23.15 18.55 -27.87
CA TRP A 552 -23.21 18.44 -26.41
C TRP A 552 -21.83 18.65 -25.78
N ALA A 553 -20.81 17.92 -26.25
CA ALA A 553 -19.46 18.02 -25.72
C ALA A 553 -18.88 19.44 -25.84
N ARG A 554 -19.14 20.13 -26.97
CA ARG A 554 -18.69 21.52 -27.20
C ARG A 554 -19.38 22.52 -26.28
N ASN A 555 -20.69 22.35 -26.06
CA ASN A 555 -21.44 23.19 -25.13
C ASN A 555 -21.05 22.92 -23.66
N HIS A 556 -20.79 21.66 -23.32
CA HIS A 556 -20.29 21.30 -22.00
C HIS A 556 -18.89 21.91 -21.75
N TRP A 557 -17.99 21.84 -22.72
CA TRP A 557 -16.69 22.53 -22.66
C TRP A 557 -16.87 24.04 -22.41
N GLN A 558 -17.78 24.70 -23.13
CA GLN A 558 -18.07 26.13 -22.93
C GLN A 558 -18.54 26.40 -21.50
N CYS A 559 -19.42 25.55 -20.99
CA CYS A 559 -19.97 25.69 -19.65
C CYS A 559 -18.86 25.62 -18.60
N GLN A 560 -18.03 24.58 -18.66
CA GLN A 560 -17.05 24.29 -17.61
C GLN A 560 -15.84 25.23 -17.62
N TYR A 561 -15.23 25.46 -18.78
CA TYR A 561 -13.93 26.14 -18.87
C TYR A 561 -14.04 27.63 -19.21
N ASN A 562 -15.24 28.12 -19.52
CA ASN A 562 -15.50 29.54 -19.81
C ASN A 562 -16.63 30.11 -18.94
N ASN A 563 -17.87 29.62 -19.08
CA ASN A 563 -19.04 30.25 -18.45
C ASN A 563 -18.98 30.20 -16.92
N ASN A 564 -18.69 29.03 -16.35
CA ASN A 564 -18.57 28.84 -14.91
C ASN A 564 -17.44 29.70 -14.32
N ILE A 565 -16.32 29.85 -15.05
CA ILE A 565 -15.21 30.72 -14.66
C ILE A 565 -15.61 32.20 -14.71
N ARG A 566 -16.33 32.63 -15.74
CA ARG A 566 -16.87 33.99 -15.84
C ARG A 566 -17.87 34.30 -14.73
N GLN A 567 -18.70 33.32 -14.34
CA GLN A 567 -19.59 33.45 -13.19
C GLN A 567 -18.78 33.56 -11.89
N LEU A 568 -17.74 32.73 -11.71
CA LEU A 568 -16.88 32.77 -10.52
C LEU A 568 -16.17 34.13 -10.38
N LEU A 569 -15.64 34.69 -11.48
CA LEU A 569 -15.00 36.01 -11.50
C LEU A 569 -16.01 37.17 -11.34
N HIS A 570 -17.27 36.98 -11.73
CA HIS A 570 -18.33 37.95 -11.45
C HIS A 570 -18.66 37.99 -9.96
N ASN A 571 -18.71 36.82 -9.32
CA ASN A 571 -18.91 36.69 -7.88
C ASN A 571 -17.70 37.17 -7.07
N PHE A 572 -16.50 36.87 -7.54
CA PHE A 572 -15.23 37.22 -6.91
C PHE A 572 -14.29 37.91 -7.89
N PRO A 573 -14.40 39.24 -8.09
CA PRO A 573 -13.51 39.98 -8.98
C PRO A 573 -12.03 39.78 -8.63
N PRO A 574 -11.10 39.83 -9.62
CA PRO A 574 -9.67 39.64 -9.38
C PRO A 574 -9.07 40.56 -8.29
N GLU A 575 -9.57 41.78 -8.20
CA GLU A 575 -9.11 42.80 -7.25
C GLU A 575 -9.89 42.78 -5.91
N GLN A 576 -10.76 41.79 -5.68
CA GLN A 576 -11.55 41.72 -4.46
C GLN A 576 -10.65 41.55 -3.22
N LEU A 577 -10.97 42.30 -2.17
CA LEU A 577 -10.36 42.16 -0.85
C LEU A 577 -11.27 41.38 0.10
N THR A 578 -10.66 40.67 1.04
CA THR A 578 -11.34 40.05 2.18
C THR A 578 -11.74 41.09 3.23
N SER A 579 -12.48 40.67 4.25
CA SER A 579 -12.81 41.52 5.40
C SER A 579 -11.60 42.03 6.17
N SER A 580 -10.45 41.34 6.10
CA SER A 580 -9.18 41.78 6.69
C SER A 580 -8.38 42.74 5.81
N GLY A 581 -8.87 43.07 4.61
CA GLY A 581 -8.18 43.92 3.64
C GLY A 581 -7.11 43.21 2.81
N ALA A 582 -6.96 41.89 2.95
CA ALA A 582 -6.04 41.09 2.14
C ALA A 582 -6.68 40.72 0.78
N PRO A 583 -5.90 40.50 -0.30
CA PRO A 583 -6.44 40.02 -1.56
C PRO A 583 -7.15 38.66 -1.42
N PHE A 584 -8.37 38.55 -1.96
CA PHE A 584 -9.15 37.31 -1.92
C PHE A 584 -8.43 36.16 -2.66
N TRP A 585 -7.87 36.47 -3.83
CA TRP A 585 -7.07 35.55 -4.63
C TRP A 585 -5.61 35.54 -4.16
N SER A 586 -5.36 34.88 -3.04
CA SER A 586 -4.03 34.69 -2.47
C SER A 586 -3.88 33.30 -1.82
N GLY A 587 -2.64 32.85 -1.66
CA GLY A 587 -2.32 31.54 -1.05
C GLY A 587 -2.97 30.38 -1.83
N PRO A 588 -3.88 29.60 -1.21
CA PRO A 588 -4.49 28.42 -1.85
C PRO A 588 -5.51 28.76 -2.93
N LYS A 589 -5.89 30.03 -3.09
CA LYS A 589 -6.88 30.48 -4.08
C LYS A 589 -6.16 31.13 -5.26
N ARG A 590 -5.92 30.37 -6.33
CA ARG A 590 -5.38 30.88 -7.59
C ARG A 590 -6.50 31.59 -8.37
N CYS A 591 -6.24 32.81 -8.85
CA CYS A 591 -7.23 33.55 -9.63
C CYS A 591 -7.39 32.89 -11.01
N PRO A 592 -8.59 32.46 -11.42
CA PRO A 592 -8.74 31.80 -12.70
C PRO A 592 -8.90 32.80 -13.85
N HIS A 593 -8.70 32.30 -15.07
CA HIS A 593 -9.09 32.97 -16.31
C HIS A 593 -9.93 32.03 -17.18
N HIS A 594 -10.82 32.61 -17.99
CA HIS A 594 -11.71 31.85 -18.86
C HIS A 594 -10.99 31.47 -20.16
N LEU A 595 -11.21 30.26 -20.66
CA LEU A 595 -10.61 29.80 -21.91
C LEU A 595 -11.53 30.06 -23.09
N GLU A 596 -10.94 30.40 -24.23
CA GLU A 596 -11.63 30.48 -25.51
C GLU A 596 -11.38 29.20 -26.33
N PHE A 597 -12.44 28.65 -26.92
CA PHE A 597 -12.31 27.39 -27.64
C PHE A 597 -11.57 27.60 -28.96
N SER A 598 -10.61 26.72 -29.27
CA SER A 598 -9.95 26.69 -30.57
C SER A 598 -9.87 25.26 -31.09
N THR A 599 -10.21 25.08 -32.37
CA THR A 599 -10.02 23.83 -33.11
C THR A 599 -8.55 23.56 -33.45
N SER A 600 -7.66 24.55 -33.28
CA SER A 600 -6.22 24.38 -33.45
C SER A 600 -5.50 23.88 -32.20
N ASN A 601 -6.17 23.85 -31.03
CA ASN A 601 -5.60 23.35 -29.79
C ASN A 601 -5.96 21.87 -29.62
N ASP A 602 -4.96 21.00 -29.69
CA ASP A 602 -5.16 19.55 -29.56
C ASP A 602 -5.84 19.16 -28.24
N LEU A 603 -5.51 19.82 -27.12
CA LEU A 603 -6.12 19.53 -25.82
C LEU A 603 -7.63 19.79 -25.82
N HIS A 604 -8.06 20.85 -26.51
CA HIS A 604 -9.47 21.19 -26.62
C HIS A 604 -10.19 20.15 -27.48
N VAL A 605 -9.59 19.76 -28.61
CA VAL A 605 -10.15 18.74 -29.51
C VAL A 605 -10.18 17.36 -28.85
N ASP A 606 -9.17 17.01 -28.06
CA ASP A 606 -9.07 15.76 -27.29
C ASP A 606 -10.23 15.62 -26.30
N TYR A 607 -10.53 16.71 -25.58
CA TYR A 607 -11.67 16.75 -24.66
C TYR A 607 -12.98 16.46 -25.39
N ILE A 608 -13.22 17.12 -26.53
CA ILE A 608 -14.44 16.90 -27.32
C ILE A 608 -14.50 15.46 -27.83
N MET A 609 -13.41 14.95 -28.39
CA MET A 609 -13.32 13.60 -28.93
C MET A 609 -13.64 12.55 -27.86
N ALA A 610 -13.04 12.66 -26.68
CA ALA A 610 -13.29 11.73 -25.58
C ALA A 610 -14.73 11.86 -25.05
N SER A 611 -15.17 13.08 -24.75
CA SER A 611 -16.50 13.35 -24.19
C SER A 611 -17.64 12.90 -25.11
N ALA A 612 -17.54 13.19 -26.41
CA ALA A 612 -18.56 12.81 -27.39
C ALA A 612 -18.62 11.28 -27.58
N ASN A 613 -17.48 10.58 -27.61
CA ASN A 613 -17.46 9.11 -27.68
C ASN A 613 -18.04 8.46 -26.42
N LEU A 614 -17.76 9.00 -25.24
CA LEU A 614 -18.32 8.50 -23.99
C LEU A 614 -19.83 8.70 -23.95
N LEU A 615 -20.33 9.88 -24.31
CA LEU A 615 -21.77 10.12 -24.42
C LEU A 615 -22.41 9.20 -25.47
N ALA A 616 -21.81 9.06 -26.65
CA ALA A 616 -22.31 8.18 -27.71
C ALA A 616 -22.44 6.73 -27.21
N LYS A 617 -21.43 6.24 -26.47
CA LYS A 617 -21.47 4.92 -25.83
C LYS A 617 -22.59 4.80 -24.80
N THR A 618 -22.84 5.82 -24.00
CA THR A 618 -23.94 5.83 -23.01
C THR A 618 -25.32 5.66 -23.67
N TYR A 619 -25.53 6.25 -24.86
CA TYR A 619 -26.81 6.19 -25.59
C TYR A 619 -26.87 5.12 -26.70
N GLY A 620 -25.78 4.38 -26.94
CA GLY A 620 -25.70 3.38 -28.01
C GLY A 620 -25.57 3.96 -29.42
N VAL A 621 -25.09 5.19 -29.55
CA VAL A 621 -24.80 5.86 -30.83
C VAL A 621 -23.39 5.46 -31.31
N PRO A 622 -23.16 5.22 -32.61
CA PRO A 622 -21.82 4.98 -33.13
C PRO A 622 -20.91 6.20 -32.95
N GLY A 623 -19.77 6.00 -32.26
CA GLY A 623 -18.73 7.01 -32.11
C GLY A 623 -17.78 7.12 -33.32
N SER A 624 -16.94 8.16 -33.35
CA SER A 624 -15.91 8.35 -34.38
C SER A 624 -14.56 8.71 -33.77
N ARG A 625 -13.47 8.41 -34.50
CA ARG A 625 -12.09 8.82 -34.18
C ARG A 625 -11.49 9.77 -35.22
N ASP A 626 -12.26 10.16 -36.24
CA ASP A 626 -11.79 11.05 -37.30
C ASP A 626 -11.76 12.50 -36.80
N ARG A 627 -10.56 12.98 -36.46
CA ARG A 627 -10.34 14.36 -36.02
C ARG A 627 -10.69 15.39 -37.09
N ALA A 628 -10.42 15.10 -38.36
CA ALA A 628 -10.67 16.06 -39.44
C ALA A 628 -12.17 16.24 -39.68
N ALA A 629 -12.94 15.15 -39.59
CA ALA A 629 -14.40 15.21 -39.63
C ALA A 629 -14.97 15.93 -38.40
N LEU A 630 -14.43 15.66 -37.21
CA LEU A 630 -14.85 16.31 -35.95
C LEU A 630 -14.71 17.84 -36.04
N VAL A 631 -13.57 18.34 -36.52
CA VAL A 631 -13.32 19.79 -36.65
C VAL A 631 -14.35 20.46 -37.56
N LYS A 632 -14.74 19.82 -38.67
CA LYS A 632 -15.78 20.35 -39.57
C LYS A 632 -17.15 20.47 -38.89
N ILE A 633 -17.50 19.51 -38.03
CA ILE A 633 -18.75 19.56 -37.26
C ILE A 633 -18.69 20.73 -36.27
N LEU A 634 -17.57 20.89 -35.56
CA LEU A 634 -17.38 21.94 -34.56
C LEU A 634 -17.57 23.35 -35.13
N ASP A 635 -17.18 23.60 -36.38
CA ASP A 635 -17.38 24.90 -37.04
C ASP A 635 -18.86 25.26 -37.23
N THR A 636 -19.77 24.28 -37.16
CA THR A 636 -21.21 24.45 -37.33
C THR A 636 -22.00 24.44 -36.02
N VAL A 637 -21.37 24.11 -34.89
CA VAL A 637 -22.05 24.00 -33.59
C VAL A 637 -22.42 25.38 -33.07
N HIS A 638 -23.70 25.58 -32.76
CA HIS A 638 -24.17 26.77 -32.07
C HIS A 638 -23.81 26.71 -30.58
N VAL A 639 -23.13 27.76 -30.11
CA VAL A 639 -22.78 27.94 -28.69
C VAL A 639 -23.57 29.14 -28.13
N PRO A 640 -24.46 28.94 -27.15
CA PRO A 640 -25.24 30.02 -26.55
C PRO A 640 -24.34 31.07 -25.89
N GLN A 641 -24.70 32.35 -26.03
CA GLN A 641 -24.03 33.42 -25.29
C GLN A 641 -24.33 33.33 -23.80
N PHE A 642 -23.30 33.52 -22.97
CA PHE A 642 -23.42 33.49 -21.52
C PHE A 642 -23.26 34.89 -20.91
N THR A 643 -24.19 35.22 -20.02
CA THR A 643 -24.16 36.44 -19.20
C THR A 643 -24.22 36.03 -17.72
N PRO A 644 -23.22 36.40 -16.89
CA PRO A 644 -23.24 36.12 -15.46
C PRO A 644 -24.50 36.68 -14.78
N ARG A 645 -25.03 35.93 -13.81
CA ARG A 645 -26.24 36.32 -13.05
C ARG A 645 -25.86 36.83 -11.66
N SER A 646 -26.49 37.91 -11.24
CA SER A 646 -26.41 38.41 -9.86
C SER A 646 -27.33 37.58 -8.95
N GLY A 647 -26.84 37.16 -7.78
CA GLY A 647 -27.61 36.34 -6.82
C GLY A 647 -27.28 34.84 -6.82
N VAL A 648 -26.33 34.38 -7.64
CA VAL A 648 -25.75 33.02 -7.51
C VAL A 648 -24.82 33.01 -6.30
N THR A 649 -25.05 32.14 -5.33
CA THR A 649 -24.17 31.99 -4.16
C THR A 649 -23.10 30.95 -4.43
N ILE A 650 -21.82 31.30 -4.23
CA ILE A 650 -20.69 30.37 -4.33
C ILE A 650 -20.04 30.31 -2.95
N HIS A 651 -20.00 29.12 -2.36
CA HIS A 651 -19.45 28.89 -1.02
C HIS A 651 -17.93 28.88 -1.04
N VAL A 652 -17.33 29.63 -0.11
CA VAL A 652 -15.86 29.79 0.00
C VAL A 652 -15.27 28.74 0.94
N SER A 653 -16.09 28.13 1.80
CA SER A 653 -15.70 27.05 2.71
C SER A 653 -16.72 25.91 2.76
N ASP A 654 -16.25 24.71 3.13
CA ASP A 654 -17.13 23.54 3.28
C ASP A 654 -18.18 23.75 4.39
N GLN A 655 -17.86 24.54 5.42
CA GLN A 655 -18.82 24.89 6.49
C GLN A 655 -20.00 25.72 5.95
N GLU A 656 -19.74 26.69 5.08
CA GLU A 656 -20.80 27.48 4.43
C GLU A 656 -21.68 26.61 3.53
N LEU A 657 -21.08 25.67 2.79
CA LEU A 657 -21.80 24.75 1.91
C LEU A 657 -22.75 23.84 2.69
N GLN A 658 -22.32 23.33 3.85
CA GLN A 658 -23.13 22.45 4.68
C GLN A 658 -24.35 23.18 5.29
N ASN A 659 -24.19 24.45 5.67
CA ASN A 659 -25.27 25.25 6.26
C ASN A 659 -26.36 25.64 5.24
N ALA A 660 -26.01 25.77 3.96
CA ALA A 660 -26.92 26.20 2.91
C ALA A 660 -27.85 25.09 2.35
N ASN A 661 -27.55 23.81 2.60
CA ASN A 661 -28.31 22.67 2.09
C ASN A 661 -29.71 22.47 2.73
N THR A 662 -30.27 23.49 3.40
CA THR A 662 -31.55 23.43 4.14
C THR A 662 -32.76 24.00 3.41
N SER A 663 -32.61 24.63 2.24
CA SER A 663 -33.73 25.15 1.45
C SER A 663 -33.98 24.34 0.17
N THR A 664 -35.12 23.65 0.08
CA THR A 664 -35.61 23.02 -1.15
C THR A 664 -36.47 23.98 -1.95
N ASP A 665 -36.20 24.08 -3.26
CA ASP A 665 -37.11 24.74 -4.22
C ASP A 665 -38.19 23.74 -4.66
N ASP A 666 -39.20 23.58 -3.79
CA ASP A 666 -40.28 22.59 -3.98
C ASP A 666 -41.09 22.84 -5.27
N CYS A 667 -41.11 24.08 -5.77
CA CYS A 667 -41.84 24.46 -6.99
C CYS A 667 -41.25 23.80 -8.24
N ARG A 668 -39.92 23.88 -8.43
CA ARG A 668 -39.23 23.25 -9.56
C ARG A 668 -39.34 21.73 -9.52
N LEU A 669 -39.30 21.15 -8.32
CA LEU A 669 -39.45 19.71 -8.13
C LEU A 669 -40.82 19.21 -8.62
N ASP A 670 -41.88 19.97 -8.36
CA ASP A 670 -43.23 19.64 -8.84
C ASP A 670 -43.37 19.79 -10.36
N GLU A 671 -42.72 20.79 -10.98
CA GLU A 671 -42.66 20.90 -12.44
C GLU A 671 -42.01 19.67 -13.08
N LEU A 672 -40.86 19.22 -12.58
CA LEU A 672 -40.14 18.05 -13.11
C LEU A 672 -40.99 16.78 -13.06
N LYS A 673 -41.76 16.58 -11.99
CA LYS A 673 -42.69 15.43 -11.88
C LYS A 673 -43.70 15.39 -13.02
N SER A 674 -44.13 16.56 -13.51
CA SER A 674 -45.09 16.68 -14.61
C SER A 674 -44.45 16.52 -15.99
N LEU A 675 -43.18 16.95 -16.14
CA LEU A 675 -42.44 16.93 -17.40
C LEU A 675 -41.77 15.58 -17.70
N LEU A 676 -41.50 14.77 -16.67
CA LEU A 676 -40.87 13.47 -16.84
C LEU A 676 -41.78 12.49 -17.59
N PRO A 677 -41.26 11.79 -18.62
CA PRO A 677 -42.05 10.91 -19.45
C PRO A 677 -42.51 9.67 -18.66
N LYS A 678 -43.77 9.27 -18.84
CA LYS A 678 -44.32 8.07 -18.18
C LYS A 678 -43.68 6.79 -18.73
N SER A 679 -43.44 5.83 -17.84
CA SER A 679 -42.75 4.54 -18.10
C SER A 679 -43.28 3.78 -19.33
N ASP A 680 -44.58 3.87 -19.62
CA ASP A 680 -45.23 3.17 -20.74
C ASP A 680 -44.79 3.65 -22.14
N CYS A 681 -44.19 4.83 -22.27
CA CYS A 681 -43.72 5.39 -23.55
C CYS A 681 -42.27 5.01 -23.93
N LEU A 682 -41.55 4.25 -23.08
CA LEU A 682 -40.08 4.31 -23.04
C LEU A 682 -39.34 2.99 -23.36
N SER A 683 -39.99 2.03 -24.01
CA SER A 683 -39.37 0.78 -24.49
C SER A 683 -38.24 0.95 -25.53
N LYS A 684 -37.92 2.19 -25.93
CA LYS A 684 -36.92 2.54 -26.94
C LYS A 684 -35.54 2.91 -26.39
N PHE A 685 -35.42 3.21 -25.09
CA PHE A 685 -34.15 3.70 -24.52
C PHE A 685 -33.33 2.57 -23.91
N LYS A 686 -32.10 2.38 -24.40
CA LYS A 686 -31.11 1.47 -23.83
C LYS A 686 -29.87 2.26 -23.43
N LEU A 687 -29.94 2.87 -22.26
CA LEU A 687 -28.79 3.56 -21.66
C LEU A 687 -27.78 2.54 -21.12
N THR A 688 -26.50 2.88 -21.21
CA THR A 688 -25.40 2.08 -20.65
C THR A 688 -24.57 2.98 -19.74
N ALA A 689 -24.62 2.73 -18.44
CA ALA A 689 -23.70 3.39 -17.50
C ALA A 689 -22.25 2.96 -17.78
N ILE A 690 -21.33 3.91 -17.76
CA ILE A 690 -19.91 3.64 -18.03
C ILE A 690 -19.17 3.46 -16.70
N ASP A 691 -18.75 2.22 -16.42
CA ASP A 691 -17.81 1.95 -15.34
C ASP A 691 -16.40 2.37 -15.73
N PHE A 692 -15.75 3.11 -14.84
CA PHE A 692 -14.38 3.57 -15.06
C PHE A 692 -13.39 2.40 -15.06
N GLU A 693 -12.61 2.35 -16.13
CA GLU A 693 -11.51 1.43 -16.35
C GLU A 693 -10.27 2.21 -16.78
N LYS A 694 -9.23 2.16 -15.96
CA LYS A 694 -7.97 2.90 -16.12
C LYS A 694 -6.95 2.17 -16.99
N ASP A 695 -7.08 0.85 -17.14
CA ASP A 695 -6.10 -0.04 -17.76
C ASP A 695 -6.37 -0.38 -19.22
N ASP A 696 -7.45 0.18 -19.79
CA ASP A 696 -7.74 0.09 -21.22
C ASP A 696 -7.57 1.47 -21.87
N ASP A 697 -6.51 1.62 -22.65
CA ASP A 697 -6.18 2.86 -23.36
C ASP A 697 -7.07 3.13 -24.59
N THR A 698 -8.02 2.24 -24.90
CA THR A 698 -8.89 2.36 -26.07
C THR A 698 -10.28 2.90 -25.75
N ASN A 699 -10.68 2.95 -24.48
CA ASN A 699 -12.05 3.25 -24.06
C ASN A 699 -12.37 4.75 -23.85
N PHE A 700 -11.41 5.65 -24.07
CA PHE A 700 -11.50 7.10 -23.86
C PHE A 700 -11.63 7.57 -22.39
N HIS A 701 -11.57 6.69 -21.40
CA HIS A 701 -11.73 7.08 -19.99
C HIS A 701 -10.57 7.97 -19.52
N MET A 702 -9.34 7.49 -19.68
CA MET A 702 -8.16 8.27 -19.32
C MET A 702 -7.94 9.47 -20.25
N ASP A 703 -8.33 9.36 -21.52
CA ASP A 703 -8.29 10.49 -22.47
C ASP A 703 -9.17 11.65 -21.98
N PHE A 704 -10.41 11.35 -21.54
CA PHE A 704 -11.30 12.33 -20.94
C PHE A 704 -10.69 12.93 -19.67
N ILE A 705 -10.25 12.11 -18.71
CA ILE A 705 -9.74 12.60 -17.42
C ILE A 705 -8.54 13.53 -17.62
N VAL A 706 -7.58 13.14 -18.46
CA VAL A 706 -6.38 13.95 -18.73
C VAL A 706 -6.77 15.28 -19.37
N ALA A 707 -7.59 15.24 -20.42
CA ALA A 707 -8.00 16.46 -21.11
C ALA A 707 -8.82 17.37 -20.19
N ALA A 708 -9.78 16.81 -19.44
CA ALA A 708 -10.65 17.55 -18.55
C ALA A 708 -9.87 18.22 -17.41
N SER A 709 -8.93 17.49 -16.81
CA SER A 709 -8.07 17.99 -15.73
C SER A 709 -7.11 19.07 -16.24
N ASN A 710 -6.43 18.84 -17.37
CA ASN A 710 -5.45 19.80 -17.87
C ASN A 710 -6.08 21.10 -18.38
N LEU A 711 -7.29 21.06 -18.95
CA LEU A 711 -8.05 22.27 -19.28
C LEU A 711 -8.39 23.08 -18.02
N ARG A 712 -8.81 22.39 -16.95
CA ARG A 712 -9.06 23.05 -15.66
C ARG A 712 -7.77 23.54 -15.02
N ALA A 713 -6.66 22.83 -15.19
CA ALA A 713 -5.36 23.27 -14.72
C ALA A 713 -4.96 24.58 -15.42
N GLU A 714 -5.18 24.69 -16.72
CA GLU A 714 -4.96 25.92 -17.49
C GLU A 714 -5.81 27.09 -16.97
N ASN A 715 -7.10 26.87 -16.65
CA ASN A 715 -7.93 27.92 -16.06
C ASN A 715 -7.32 28.57 -14.80
N TYR A 716 -6.57 27.82 -13.99
CA TYR A 716 -6.03 28.27 -12.69
C TYR A 716 -4.50 28.40 -12.70
N ASP A 717 -3.87 28.41 -13.88
CA ASP A 717 -2.42 28.44 -14.06
C ASP A 717 -1.69 27.37 -13.24
N ILE A 718 -2.24 26.15 -13.21
CA ILE A 718 -1.66 24.97 -12.57
C ILE A 718 -0.85 24.19 -13.63
N PRO A 719 0.38 23.76 -13.35
CA PRO A 719 1.15 22.94 -14.28
C PRO A 719 0.41 21.64 -14.64
N PRO A 720 0.25 21.31 -15.94
CA PRO A 720 -0.49 20.13 -16.38
C PRO A 720 0.24 18.83 -16.02
N ALA A 721 -0.50 17.71 -15.99
CA ALA A 721 0.07 16.37 -15.85
C ALA A 721 -0.05 15.56 -17.15
N ASP A 722 0.94 14.72 -17.39
CA ASP A 722 0.88 13.72 -18.47
C ASP A 722 -0.11 12.60 -18.14
N ARG A 723 -0.41 11.75 -19.13
CA ARG A 723 -1.32 10.59 -18.97
C ARG A 723 -0.87 9.66 -17.84
N HIS A 724 0.44 9.45 -17.68
CA HIS A 724 0.97 8.49 -16.72
C HIS A 724 0.75 8.97 -15.27
N LYS A 725 1.10 10.22 -14.96
CA LYS A 725 0.85 10.85 -13.65
C LYS A 725 -0.65 10.97 -13.38
N SER A 726 -1.43 11.36 -14.39
CA SER A 726 -2.90 11.44 -14.29
C SER A 726 -3.53 10.08 -13.99
N LYS A 727 -3.06 9.01 -14.64
CA LYS A 727 -3.52 7.63 -14.40
C LYS A 727 -3.17 7.14 -12.99
N LEU A 728 -1.97 7.47 -12.49
CA LEU A 728 -1.56 7.15 -11.12
C LEU A 728 -2.54 7.74 -10.09
N ILE A 729 -2.84 9.03 -10.22
CA ILE A 729 -3.66 9.78 -9.26
C ILE A 729 -5.15 9.44 -9.42
N ALA A 730 -5.72 9.64 -10.62
CA ALA A 730 -7.16 9.45 -10.85
C ALA A 730 -7.58 7.97 -10.78
N GLY A 731 -6.66 7.07 -11.15
CA GLY A 731 -6.84 5.62 -11.02
C GLY A 731 -6.58 5.08 -9.61
N LYS A 732 -6.14 5.93 -8.67
CA LYS A 732 -5.70 5.54 -7.31
C LYS A 732 -4.77 4.32 -7.34
N ILE A 733 -3.80 4.32 -8.25
CA ILE A 733 -2.87 3.20 -8.41
C ILE A 733 -1.93 3.19 -7.22
N ILE A 734 -1.88 2.06 -6.53
CA ILE A 734 -0.94 1.80 -5.44
C ILE A 734 0.34 1.23 -6.04
N PRO A 735 1.49 1.93 -5.93
CA PRO A 735 2.75 1.40 -6.41
C PRO A 735 3.08 0.07 -5.72
N ALA A 736 3.56 -0.91 -6.48
CA ALA A 736 3.99 -2.20 -5.97
C ALA A 736 5.19 -2.71 -6.77
N ILE A 737 6.07 -3.46 -6.12
CA ILE A 737 7.24 -4.07 -6.75
C ILE A 737 7.51 -5.45 -6.15
N ALA A 738 7.94 -6.39 -7.00
CA ALA A 738 8.10 -7.81 -6.64
C ALA A 738 9.10 -8.05 -5.50
N THR A 739 10.11 -7.19 -5.36
CA THR A 739 11.13 -7.28 -4.31
C THR A 739 10.56 -7.09 -2.91
N THR A 740 9.78 -6.03 -2.69
CA THR A 740 9.13 -5.78 -1.41
C THR A 740 8.09 -6.85 -1.10
N THR A 741 7.33 -7.29 -2.09
CA THR A 741 6.37 -8.40 -1.92
C THR A 741 7.06 -9.69 -1.50
N ALA A 742 8.16 -10.08 -2.15
CA ALA A 742 8.94 -11.25 -1.77
C ALA A 742 9.50 -11.15 -0.35
N ALA A 743 10.04 -9.97 -0.01
CA ALA A 743 10.60 -9.72 1.32
C ALA A 743 9.55 -9.86 2.44
N VAL A 744 8.40 -9.23 2.27
CA VAL A 744 7.27 -9.28 3.21
C VAL A 744 6.73 -10.70 3.36
N VAL A 745 6.53 -11.42 2.26
CA VAL A 745 6.04 -12.82 2.29
C VAL A 745 7.04 -13.74 2.99
N GLY A 746 8.34 -13.52 2.80
CA GLY A 746 9.38 -14.22 3.56
C GLY A 746 9.19 -14.08 5.07
N LEU A 747 8.97 -12.85 5.56
CA LEU A 747 8.71 -12.60 6.98
C LEU A 747 7.39 -13.23 7.47
N VAL A 748 6.31 -13.15 6.70
CA VAL A 748 5.02 -13.80 7.01
C VAL A 748 5.21 -15.30 7.23
N CYS A 749 5.95 -15.97 6.34
CA CYS A 749 6.18 -17.40 6.44
C CYS A 749 7.12 -17.80 7.59
N LEU A 750 7.94 -16.88 8.13
CA LEU A 750 8.70 -17.12 9.35
C LEU A 750 7.76 -17.17 10.58
N GLU A 751 6.83 -16.22 10.69
CA GLU A 751 5.82 -16.23 11.76
C GLU A 751 4.88 -17.44 11.65
N LEU A 752 4.63 -17.94 10.44
CA LEU A 752 3.87 -19.16 10.21
C LEU A 752 4.46 -20.39 10.92
N PHE A 753 5.79 -20.54 10.96
CA PHE A 753 6.43 -21.65 11.67
C PHE A 753 6.12 -21.63 13.17
N LYS A 754 6.05 -20.44 13.77
CA LYS A 754 5.73 -20.23 15.20
C LYS A 754 4.29 -20.64 15.49
N ILE A 755 3.36 -20.24 14.63
CA ILE A 755 1.93 -20.62 14.73
C ILE A 755 1.77 -22.13 14.65
N VAL A 756 2.44 -22.79 13.70
CA VAL A 756 2.34 -24.24 13.53
C VAL A 756 2.94 -24.99 14.71
N GLN A 757 4.05 -24.50 15.26
CA GLN A 757 4.63 -25.07 16.47
C GLN A 757 3.72 -24.89 17.68
N GLY A 758 2.95 -23.81 17.73
CA GLY A 758 1.97 -23.53 18.78
C GLY A 758 2.52 -22.59 19.85
N HIS A 759 3.40 -21.67 19.45
CA HIS A 759 4.02 -20.68 20.32
C HIS A 759 2.98 -19.89 21.13
N GLN A 760 3.25 -19.66 22.41
CA GLN A 760 2.36 -19.00 23.36
C GLN A 760 2.97 -17.74 23.99
N LYS A 761 4.26 -17.46 23.78
CA LYS A 761 4.90 -16.24 24.31
C LYS A 761 4.80 -15.12 23.29
N VAL A 762 4.37 -13.93 23.72
CA VAL A 762 4.30 -12.73 22.86
C VAL A 762 5.69 -12.41 22.29
N GLU A 763 6.74 -12.52 23.11
CA GLU A 763 8.12 -12.16 22.74
C GLU A 763 8.67 -12.96 21.55
N SER A 764 8.14 -14.16 21.32
CA SER A 764 8.52 -15.02 20.20
C SER A 764 8.03 -14.47 18.86
N PHE A 765 6.92 -13.75 18.84
CA PHE A 765 6.32 -13.21 17.62
C PHE A 765 6.92 -11.86 17.26
N LYS A 766 6.94 -11.53 15.96
CA LYS A 766 7.46 -10.25 15.48
C LYS A 766 6.53 -9.64 14.43
N ASN A 767 6.05 -8.43 14.70
CA ASN A 767 5.54 -7.54 13.66
C ASN A 767 6.74 -6.92 12.94
N GLY A 768 6.72 -6.95 11.60
CA GLY A 768 7.83 -6.47 10.77
C GLY A 768 7.46 -5.19 10.02
N PHE A 769 8.41 -4.27 9.92
CA PHE A 769 8.29 -3.02 9.16
C PHE A 769 9.56 -2.82 8.34
N MET A 770 9.41 -2.47 7.06
CA MET A 770 10.56 -2.24 6.19
C MET A 770 10.31 -1.11 5.20
N ASN A 771 11.38 -0.42 4.82
CA ASN A 771 11.42 0.44 3.65
C ASN A 771 12.72 0.21 2.90
N LEU A 772 12.65 -0.52 1.79
CA LEU A 772 13.82 -0.87 1.01
C LEU A 772 14.46 0.33 0.29
N ALA A 773 13.82 1.51 0.28
CA ALA A 773 14.43 2.72 -0.25
C ALA A 773 15.48 3.33 0.69
N LEU A 774 15.31 3.16 2.02
CA LEU A 774 16.16 3.69 3.09
C LEU A 774 17.09 2.65 3.71
N PRO A 775 17.20 1.46 3.10
CA PRO A 775 17.26 0.13 3.73
C PRO A 775 16.87 0.08 5.22
N PHE A 776 15.66 0.50 5.55
CA PHE A 776 15.15 0.45 6.91
C PHE A 776 14.44 -0.87 7.19
N PHE A 777 14.72 -1.45 8.35
CA PHE A 777 14.05 -2.62 8.89
C PHE A 777 13.83 -2.41 10.39
N ALA A 778 12.65 -2.77 10.88
CA ALA A 778 12.34 -2.78 12.29
C ALA A 778 11.39 -3.93 12.59
N PHE A 779 11.58 -4.53 13.76
CA PHE A 779 10.71 -5.55 14.30
C PHE A 779 10.24 -5.11 15.68
N SER A 780 8.98 -5.33 15.97
CA SER A 780 8.41 -5.12 17.30
C SER A 780 7.64 -6.35 17.72
N GLU A 781 7.54 -6.57 19.03
CA GLU A 781 6.60 -7.55 19.56
C GLU A 781 5.16 -7.11 19.24
N PRO A 782 4.24 -8.04 18.96
CA PRO A 782 2.82 -7.71 18.88
C PRO A 782 2.33 -7.18 20.23
N ILE A 783 1.39 -6.25 20.19
CA ILE A 783 0.76 -5.76 21.42
C ILE A 783 -0.14 -6.88 21.97
N ALA A 784 -0.03 -7.15 23.27
CA ALA A 784 -0.89 -8.12 23.96
C ALA A 784 -2.36 -7.66 23.92
N ALA A 785 -3.30 -8.60 23.89
CA ALA A 785 -4.73 -8.25 23.94
C ALA A 785 -5.01 -7.47 25.25
N PRO A 786 -5.65 -6.27 25.19
CA PRO A 786 -6.03 -5.55 26.40
C PRO A 786 -6.92 -6.41 27.29
N THR A 787 -6.59 -6.46 28.57
CA THR A 787 -7.39 -7.17 29.59
C THR A 787 -8.34 -6.19 30.26
N HIS A 788 -9.62 -6.52 30.24
CA HIS A 788 -10.71 -5.82 30.90
C HIS A 788 -11.21 -6.68 32.06
N LYS A 789 -11.88 -6.06 33.03
CA LYS A 789 -12.43 -6.75 34.20
C LYS A 789 -13.89 -6.39 34.41
N TYR A 790 -14.68 -7.39 34.77
CA TYR A 790 -15.95 -7.20 35.45
C TYR A 790 -15.97 -8.12 36.68
N TYR A 791 -16.27 -7.57 37.85
CA TYR A 791 -16.00 -8.22 39.14
C TYR A 791 -14.53 -8.71 39.24
N GLU A 792 -14.34 -10.00 39.56
CA GLU A 792 -13.05 -10.69 39.63
C GLU A 792 -12.71 -11.45 38.34
N GLN A 793 -13.48 -11.28 37.27
CA GLN A 793 -13.30 -12.00 36.00
C GLN A 793 -12.54 -11.15 34.99
N ASP A 794 -11.36 -11.63 34.60
CA ASP A 794 -10.58 -11.09 33.48
C ASP A 794 -11.18 -11.55 32.15
N TRP A 795 -11.20 -10.64 31.16
CA TRP A 795 -11.57 -10.94 29.78
C TRP A 795 -10.82 -10.06 28.77
N THR A 796 -10.75 -10.54 27.53
CA THR A 796 -10.11 -9.88 26.38
C THR A 796 -11.02 -9.92 25.16
N LEU A 797 -10.65 -9.26 24.06
CA LEU A 797 -11.39 -9.32 22.78
C LEU A 797 -11.66 -10.75 22.24
N TRP A 798 -10.92 -11.76 22.73
CA TRP A 798 -11.05 -13.16 22.32
C TRP A 798 -12.12 -13.95 23.09
N ASP A 799 -12.51 -13.41 24.25
CA ASP A 799 -13.50 -13.97 25.13
C ASP A 799 -14.91 -13.62 24.66
N ARG A 800 -15.87 -14.47 25.01
CA ARG A 800 -17.28 -14.31 24.67
C ARG A 800 -18.13 -15.17 25.59
N PHE A 801 -19.39 -14.78 25.77
CA PHE A 801 -20.39 -15.67 26.34
C PHE A 801 -20.91 -16.65 25.28
N GLU A 802 -20.90 -17.93 25.59
CA GLU A 802 -21.49 -18.98 24.74
C GLU A 802 -22.89 -19.32 25.24
N VAL A 803 -23.92 -18.92 24.49
CA VAL A 803 -25.32 -19.14 24.87
C VAL A 803 -25.99 -20.06 23.86
N LYS A 804 -26.54 -21.18 24.35
CA LYS A 804 -27.34 -22.10 23.53
C LYS A 804 -28.76 -21.57 23.41
N GLY A 805 -29.17 -21.25 22.19
CA GLY A 805 -30.50 -20.71 21.92
C GLY A 805 -31.61 -21.73 22.10
N LEU A 806 -31.39 -22.98 21.71
CA LEU A 806 -32.34 -24.07 21.98
C LEU A 806 -32.15 -24.58 23.41
N GLN A 807 -33.24 -24.57 24.16
CA GLN A 807 -33.32 -25.12 25.51
C GLN A 807 -33.58 -26.64 25.45
N ASP A 808 -33.46 -27.33 26.59
CA ASP A 808 -33.63 -28.79 26.67
C ASP A 808 -35.04 -29.28 26.27
N ASP A 809 -36.05 -28.40 26.36
CA ASP A 809 -37.43 -28.68 25.94
C ASP A 809 -37.66 -28.53 24.41
N GLY A 810 -36.59 -28.24 23.66
CA GLY A 810 -36.61 -28.02 22.22
C GLY A 810 -37.15 -26.66 21.79
N LYS A 811 -37.52 -25.78 22.73
CA LYS A 811 -37.95 -24.41 22.43
C LYS A 811 -36.75 -23.46 22.44
N GLU A 812 -36.89 -22.39 21.67
CA GLU A 812 -35.89 -21.33 21.67
C GLU A 812 -36.05 -20.44 22.91
N MET A 813 -34.91 -20.02 23.47
CA MET A 813 -34.80 -19.10 24.58
C MET A 813 -35.52 -17.78 24.26
N THR A 814 -36.39 -17.37 25.18
CA THR A 814 -37.09 -16.08 25.11
C THR A 814 -36.19 -14.94 25.61
N LEU A 815 -36.52 -13.70 25.26
CA LEU A 815 -35.80 -12.53 25.79
C LEU A 815 -35.81 -12.51 27.32
N LYS A 816 -36.94 -12.83 27.96
CA LYS A 816 -37.01 -12.89 29.42
C LYS A 816 -36.01 -13.91 29.99
N GLN A 817 -36.01 -15.13 29.46
CA GLN A 817 -35.06 -16.16 29.90
C GLN A 817 -33.60 -15.71 29.67
N PHE A 818 -33.33 -15.02 28.56
CA PHE A 818 -31.99 -14.50 28.27
C PHE A 818 -31.54 -13.46 29.31
N LEU A 819 -32.42 -12.49 29.65
CA LEU A 819 -32.13 -11.51 30.70
C LEU A 819 -31.96 -12.19 32.07
N ASP A 820 -32.86 -13.12 32.42
CA ASP A 820 -32.80 -13.88 33.67
C ASP A 820 -31.51 -14.74 33.75
N TYR A 821 -31.03 -15.29 32.62
CA TYR A 821 -29.79 -16.06 32.57
C TYR A 821 -28.57 -15.21 32.95
N PHE A 822 -28.42 -14.01 32.36
CA PHE A 822 -27.31 -13.13 32.73
C PHE A 822 -27.43 -12.63 34.17
N LYS A 823 -28.63 -12.32 34.63
CA LYS A 823 -28.87 -11.88 36.01
C LYS A 823 -28.57 -12.96 37.04
N ASN A 824 -28.97 -14.21 36.79
CA ASN A 824 -28.86 -15.29 37.77
C ASN A 824 -27.51 -16.01 37.71
N GLU A 825 -27.00 -16.29 36.51
CA GLU A 825 -25.78 -17.11 36.34
C GLU A 825 -24.52 -16.25 36.32
N HIS A 826 -24.58 -15.07 35.70
CA HIS A 826 -23.42 -14.17 35.55
C HIS A 826 -23.47 -12.98 36.50
N LYS A 827 -24.57 -12.80 37.22
CA LYS A 827 -24.84 -11.61 38.07
C LYS A 827 -24.70 -10.31 37.29
N LEU A 828 -25.16 -10.28 36.05
CA LEU A 828 -25.11 -9.10 35.18
C LEU A 828 -26.53 -8.67 34.84
N GLU A 829 -26.90 -7.45 35.22
CA GLU A 829 -28.17 -6.86 34.85
C GLU A 829 -28.03 -6.17 33.49
N ILE A 830 -28.50 -6.84 32.42
CA ILE A 830 -28.46 -6.26 31.08
C ILE A 830 -29.33 -4.99 31.03
N THR A 831 -28.72 -3.85 30.69
CA THR A 831 -29.37 -2.55 30.51
C THR A 831 -29.66 -2.26 29.04
N MET A 832 -28.85 -2.79 28.12
CA MET A 832 -29.05 -2.69 26.68
C MET A 832 -28.57 -3.95 25.96
N LEU A 833 -29.31 -4.36 24.91
CA LEU A 833 -29.00 -5.53 24.09
C LEU A 833 -29.22 -5.19 22.61
N SER A 834 -28.23 -5.45 21.78
CA SER A 834 -28.29 -5.16 20.34
C SER A 834 -27.73 -6.28 19.48
N GLN A 835 -28.15 -6.30 18.21
CA GLN A 835 -27.62 -7.16 17.15
C GLN A 835 -27.23 -6.26 15.98
N GLY A 836 -25.92 -6.02 15.82
CA GLY A 836 -25.43 -4.99 14.90
C GLY A 836 -26.06 -3.64 15.20
N VAL A 837 -26.66 -3.00 14.19
CA VAL A 837 -27.32 -1.69 14.34
C VAL A 837 -28.73 -1.75 14.94
N SER A 838 -29.25 -2.94 15.27
CA SER A 838 -30.62 -3.13 15.74
C SER A 838 -30.68 -3.31 17.26
N MET A 839 -31.28 -2.36 17.97
CA MET A 839 -31.50 -2.44 19.42
C MET A 839 -32.70 -3.35 19.75
N LEU A 840 -32.43 -4.50 20.38
CA LEU A 840 -33.41 -5.53 20.70
C LEU A 840 -34.10 -5.26 22.03
N TYR A 841 -33.37 -4.76 23.03
CA TYR A 841 -33.88 -4.43 24.35
C TYR A 841 -33.09 -3.25 24.95
N SER A 842 -33.76 -2.42 25.74
CA SER A 842 -33.14 -1.45 26.65
C SER A 842 -34.02 -1.20 27.86
N PHE A 843 -33.43 -0.80 28.99
CA PHE A 843 -34.16 -0.55 30.24
C PHE A 843 -35.19 0.59 30.12
N PHE A 844 -34.93 1.58 29.25
CA PHE A 844 -35.81 2.73 28.99
C PHE A 844 -36.88 2.45 27.92
N MET A 845 -37.06 1.19 27.49
CA MET A 845 -38.14 0.85 26.56
C MET A 845 -39.52 1.06 27.19
N PRO A 846 -40.51 1.57 26.42
CA PRO A 846 -41.88 1.73 26.92
C PRO A 846 -42.45 0.39 27.43
N PRO A 847 -43.19 0.37 28.56
CA PRO A 847 -43.73 -0.87 29.15
C PRO A 847 -44.54 -1.73 28.18
N ALA A 848 -45.26 -1.10 27.24
CA ALA A 848 -46.01 -1.81 26.20
C ALA A 848 -45.10 -2.63 25.27
N LYS A 849 -43.94 -2.09 24.87
CA LYS A 849 -42.96 -2.81 24.03
C LYS A 849 -42.25 -3.91 24.81
N LEU A 850 -41.97 -3.69 26.09
CA LEU A 850 -41.38 -4.73 26.95
C LEU A 850 -42.33 -5.91 27.13
N LYS A 851 -43.60 -5.64 27.43
CA LYS A 851 -44.63 -6.68 27.57
C LYS A 851 -44.79 -7.52 26.30
N GLU A 852 -44.60 -6.89 25.14
CA GLU A 852 -44.63 -7.56 23.84
C GLU A 852 -43.39 -8.42 23.58
N ARG A 853 -42.18 -7.92 23.86
CA ARG A 853 -40.91 -8.57 23.48
C ARG A 853 -40.41 -9.62 24.46
N LEU A 854 -40.63 -9.45 25.77
CA LEU A 854 -40.12 -10.36 26.81
C LEU A 854 -40.46 -11.85 26.57
N PRO A 855 -41.69 -12.23 26.18
CA PRO A 855 -42.01 -13.65 25.95
C PRO A 855 -41.60 -14.16 24.56
N GLN A 856 -41.07 -13.32 23.67
CA GLN A 856 -40.72 -13.73 22.31
C GLN A 856 -39.36 -14.42 22.25
N PRO A 857 -39.17 -15.40 21.35
CA PRO A 857 -37.87 -15.96 21.02
C PRO A 857 -36.89 -14.89 20.50
N MET A 858 -35.61 -15.06 20.80
CA MET A 858 -34.56 -14.12 20.39
C MET A 858 -34.52 -13.88 18.87
N THR A 859 -34.63 -14.93 18.05
CA THR A 859 -34.63 -14.85 16.58
C THR A 859 -35.84 -14.11 16.01
N GLU A 860 -37.00 -14.22 16.67
CA GLU A 860 -38.23 -13.52 16.27
C GLU A 860 -38.06 -12.01 16.48
N ILE A 861 -37.50 -11.61 17.62
CA ILE A 861 -37.22 -10.20 17.93
C ILE A 861 -36.24 -9.61 16.92
N VAL A 862 -35.13 -10.32 16.64
CA VAL A 862 -34.14 -9.89 15.64
C VAL A 862 -34.80 -9.69 14.27
N THR A 863 -35.63 -10.64 13.84
CA THR A 863 -36.32 -10.56 12.54
C THR A 863 -37.28 -9.37 12.48
N LYS A 864 -38.01 -9.12 13.58
CA LYS A 864 -39.00 -8.04 13.66
C LYS A 864 -38.35 -6.66 13.69
N VAL A 865 -37.27 -6.49 14.45
CA VAL A 865 -36.58 -5.19 14.60
C VAL A 865 -35.77 -4.85 13.36
N SER A 866 -34.99 -5.81 12.84
CA SER A 866 -34.18 -5.61 11.64
C SER A 866 -35.02 -5.52 10.35
N LYS A 867 -36.30 -5.92 10.41
CA LYS A 867 -37.21 -6.09 9.27
C LYS A 867 -36.66 -7.04 8.20
N LYS A 868 -35.74 -7.93 8.57
CA LYS A 868 -35.10 -8.91 7.68
C LYS A 868 -35.25 -10.31 8.27
N LYS A 869 -35.74 -11.25 7.46
CA LYS A 869 -35.82 -12.66 7.86
C LYS A 869 -34.41 -13.24 7.97
N LEU A 870 -34.16 -13.98 9.05
CA LEU A 870 -32.91 -14.74 9.19
C LEU A 870 -32.85 -15.86 8.16
N GLY A 871 -31.73 -15.95 7.44
CA GLY A 871 -31.52 -17.00 6.45
C GLY A 871 -31.39 -18.38 7.11
N LYS A 872 -31.84 -19.44 6.44
CA LYS A 872 -31.75 -20.82 6.96
C LYS A 872 -30.31 -21.29 7.23
N HIS A 873 -29.32 -20.63 6.61
CA HIS A 873 -27.89 -20.91 6.74
C HIS A 873 -27.26 -20.32 8.01
N VAL A 874 -27.94 -19.40 8.71
CA VAL A 874 -27.42 -18.77 9.92
C VAL A 874 -27.46 -19.78 11.08
N LYS A 875 -26.31 -20.05 11.67
CA LYS A 875 -26.15 -20.99 12.79
C LYS A 875 -26.08 -20.30 14.15
N ALA A 876 -25.52 -19.10 14.18
CA ALA A 876 -25.37 -18.31 15.40
C ALA A 876 -25.53 -16.82 15.10
N LEU A 877 -25.88 -16.07 16.14
CA LEU A 877 -25.96 -14.61 16.16
C LEU A 877 -24.92 -14.06 17.13
N VAL A 878 -24.49 -12.83 16.87
CA VAL A 878 -23.65 -12.05 17.77
C VAL A 878 -24.52 -10.98 18.41
N PHE A 879 -24.52 -10.92 19.73
CA PHE A 879 -25.17 -9.85 20.48
C PHE A 879 -24.16 -9.04 21.27
N GLU A 880 -24.36 -7.72 21.26
CA GLU A 880 -23.59 -6.78 22.07
C GLU A 880 -24.45 -6.36 23.28
N LEU A 881 -23.81 -6.26 24.45
CA LEU A 881 -24.45 -5.99 25.73
C LEU A 881 -23.91 -4.69 26.34
N CYS A 882 -24.78 -3.96 27.01
CA CYS A 882 -24.40 -3.10 28.14
C CYS A 882 -25.11 -3.64 29.38
N CYS A 883 -24.42 -3.67 30.50
CA CYS A 883 -24.94 -4.26 31.73
C CYS A 883 -24.41 -3.53 32.95
N ASN A 884 -25.22 -3.57 34.01
CA ASN A 884 -24.81 -3.15 35.33
C ASN A 884 -24.36 -4.36 36.14
N ASP A 885 -23.43 -4.11 37.05
CA ASP A 885 -23.02 -5.06 38.07
C ASP A 885 -23.96 -5.04 39.30
N ASP A 886 -23.67 -5.85 40.33
CA ASP A 886 -24.46 -5.96 41.56
C ASP A 886 -24.45 -4.66 42.39
N THR A 887 -23.57 -3.70 42.05
CA THR A 887 -23.50 -2.36 42.65
C THR A 887 -24.25 -1.31 41.84
N ASP A 888 -24.91 -1.71 40.75
CA ASP A 888 -25.64 -0.85 39.80
C ASP A 888 -24.73 0.09 38.99
N GLU A 889 -23.44 -0.25 38.87
CA GLU A 889 -22.48 0.47 38.03
C GLU A 889 -22.38 -0.19 36.63
N ASP A 890 -22.32 0.64 35.57
CA ASP A 890 -22.18 0.17 34.19
C ASP A 890 -20.81 -0.46 33.97
N VAL A 891 -20.78 -1.67 33.41
CA VAL A 891 -19.56 -2.45 33.22
C VAL A 891 -19.48 -3.02 31.81
N GLU A 892 -18.28 -2.96 31.23
CA GLU A 892 -17.99 -3.54 29.92
C GLU A 892 -17.77 -5.06 30.04
N VAL A 893 -18.44 -5.83 29.17
CA VAL A 893 -18.42 -7.29 29.20
C VAL A 893 -18.22 -7.87 27.79
N PRO A 894 -17.79 -9.13 27.67
CA PRO A 894 -17.68 -9.80 26.38
C PRO A 894 -18.99 -9.83 25.60
N TYR A 895 -18.90 -9.88 24.28
CA TYR A 895 -20.06 -10.12 23.41
C TYR A 895 -20.62 -11.55 23.59
N VAL A 896 -21.84 -11.77 23.12
CA VAL A 896 -22.51 -13.07 23.18
C VAL A 896 -22.53 -13.74 21.83
N ARG A 897 -22.09 -15.00 21.78
CA ARG A 897 -22.38 -15.93 20.69
C ARG A 897 -23.62 -16.74 21.02
N TYR A 898 -24.74 -16.35 20.42
CA TYR A 898 -26.02 -17.04 20.57
C TYR A 898 -26.19 -18.09 19.48
N THR A 899 -26.05 -19.38 19.84
CA THR A 899 -26.14 -20.49 18.89
C THR A 899 -27.59 -20.90 18.69
N ILE A 900 -28.15 -20.64 17.51
CA ILE A 900 -29.55 -20.98 17.17
C ILE A 900 -29.67 -22.50 16.93
N ARG A 901 -28.64 -23.13 16.33
CA ARG A 901 -28.64 -24.53 15.89
C ARG A 901 -27.27 -25.18 16.00
#